data_AF-A0A085UL39-F1
#
_entry.id   AF-A0A085UL39-F1
#
_cell.length_a   1.000
_cell.length_b   1.000
_cell.length_c   1.000
_cell.angle_alpha   90.00
_cell.angle_beta   90.00
_cell.angle_gamma   90.00
#
_symmetry.space_group_name_H-M   'P 1'
#
loop_
_entity.id
_entity.type
_entity.pdbx_description
1 polymer ?
#
loop_
_entity_poly.entity_id
_entity_poly.type
_entity_poly.pdbx_seq_one_letter_code
_entity_poly.pdbx_strand_id
1 'polypeptide(L)'
;MSARPLRHNAARAAQRGMATTLVMLLTGMAITVTAMGMMYAVRSTQEQQMASHATVAAESRAWEGVELVRLYLNSLTTSEVTALTAQTLITNASGITAQIIGKETFGIKTQVSVNITGTSSLATSTLQVVYQLTPATSAIVNSTKALTFNGNLVYTGGSLSIVDGAALANIGVSGTLSVTNGAKALVSGCAKGGINMSGGGVADNAILLTEGTFSMSSSTPPNNLTLGAKSIAITQDGGSYLSIKAGGFTTNVISGGSTIGTAIVGGIKNADNSITALNSGTALITLTGGSVYSLDLSLITQSNNVITTTAGAKKISGSVPLPATISLTYNAVYGGDVSFKAATVNTFWGYTFALTGWGANYPALKAHGNVSILTAAIGQFQGGGNLNVQQYNTPTFASASQMAGTLRNMDGSVYSGGSITNLTTAVSTASPGLPGVPYCDLTFKAVDVTALQSQANYVFYFNGTTPMLKIQNIKKSDGSAVAEGPYNLATTDLRTLGGANFMICSYGNNNCGRTATPGTGWILTGITALPPGVLWFQGAVSFDGVQGSRLTNTVLATGNVTLTSSGHIPLYAPNFSGYSNVCTGSFWPTNLCNKSANPPALTSWTDSAGASHSGIPIGNVAIEAEGALNTSGWDIYGNVILGGIINTSGAVTNIKGGVSTGANTAGQTNISQGGIAIDVSSLTKDQATTDTTSTGATSAASTNVLWVRAL
;
A
#
# COMPACT_ATOMS: atom_id res chain seq x y z
N MET A 1 -58.88 -96.58 -76.27
CA MET A 1 -60.12 -97.01 -75.58
C MET A 1 -60.13 -96.31 -74.22
N SER A 2 -61.05 -95.36 -74.01
CA SER A 2 -62.34 -95.59 -73.32
C SER A 2 -62.10 -95.84 -71.82
N ALA A 3 -62.67 -95.17 -70.83
CA ALA A 3 -63.65 -94.10 -70.77
C ALA A 3 -63.61 -93.51 -69.33
N ARG A 4 -64.13 -92.29 -69.19
CA ARG A 4 -65.08 -91.81 -68.14
C ARG A 4 -65.66 -92.90 -67.17
N PRO A 5 -66.34 -92.56 -66.04
CA PRO A 5 -66.32 -91.35 -65.17
C PRO A 5 -66.82 -91.54 -63.67
N LEU A 6 -67.08 -90.41 -62.96
CA LEU A 6 -68.04 -90.15 -61.83
C LEU A 6 -67.75 -90.81 -60.45
N ARG A 7 -68.08 -90.29 -59.25
CA ARG A 7 -68.77 -89.09 -58.70
C ARG A 7 -68.61 -89.10 -57.14
N HIS A 8 -68.56 -87.90 -56.55
CA HIS A 8 -69.17 -87.40 -55.29
C HIS A 8 -68.72 -87.80 -53.85
N ASN A 9 -68.39 -86.71 -53.11
CA ASN A 9 -68.69 -86.31 -51.72
C ASN A 9 -68.13 -87.07 -50.50
N ALA A 10 -67.26 -86.41 -49.71
CA ALA A 10 -67.61 -85.78 -48.41
C ALA A 10 -66.38 -85.27 -47.60
N ALA A 11 -66.63 -84.22 -46.80
CA ALA A 11 -66.01 -83.80 -45.53
C ALA A 11 -64.61 -83.10 -45.48
N ARG A 12 -64.58 -82.08 -44.59
CA ARG A 12 -63.52 -81.11 -44.26
C ARG A 12 -62.25 -81.75 -43.65
N ALA A 13 -61.07 -81.21 -43.96
CA ALA A 13 -60.02 -80.83 -42.97
C ALA A 13 -58.68 -80.36 -43.62
N ALA A 14 -58.17 -79.24 -43.10
CA ALA A 14 -56.76 -78.83 -42.98
C ALA A 14 -55.84 -78.74 -44.24
N GLN A 15 -55.91 -77.62 -44.96
CA GLN A 15 -54.72 -77.06 -45.63
C GLN A 15 -53.89 -76.27 -44.60
N ARG A 16 -53.06 -76.97 -43.82
CA ARG A 16 -52.13 -76.39 -42.82
C ARG A 16 -50.73 -77.03 -42.88
N GLY A 17 -50.30 -77.50 -44.05
CA GLY A 17 -48.99 -78.15 -44.22
C GLY A 17 -47.92 -77.23 -44.80
N MET A 18 -48.07 -76.87 -46.08
CA MET A 18 -46.99 -76.22 -46.85
C MET A 18 -46.82 -74.72 -46.57
N ALA A 19 -47.91 -73.99 -46.33
CA ALA A 19 -47.85 -72.57 -45.98
C ALA A 19 -47.21 -72.36 -44.59
N THR A 20 -47.49 -73.25 -43.65
CA THR A 20 -46.95 -73.25 -42.30
C THR A 20 -45.46 -73.60 -42.27
N THR A 21 -45.00 -74.55 -43.10
CA THR A 21 -43.57 -74.83 -43.23
C THR A 21 -42.80 -73.69 -43.90
N LEU A 22 -43.35 -73.07 -44.95
CA LEU A 22 -42.72 -71.92 -45.60
C LEU A 22 -42.69 -70.70 -44.67
N VAL A 23 -43.78 -70.44 -43.95
CA VAL A 23 -43.84 -69.38 -42.94
C VAL A 23 -42.87 -69.66 -41.79
N MET A 24 -42.75 -70.91 -41.30
CA MET A 24 -41.74 -71.26 -40.28
C MET A 24 -40.31 -71.07 -40.77
N LEU A 25 -40.01 -71.36 -42.04
CA LEU A 25 -38.68 -71.23 -42.59
C LEU A 25 -38.32 -69.75 -42.83
N LEU A 26 -39.26 -68.97 -43.36
CA LEU A 26 -39.10 -67.51 -43.53
C LEU A 26 -39.03 -66.78 -42.17
N THR A 27 -39.82 -67.18 -41.17
CA THR A 27 -39.70 -66.61 -39.82
C THR A 27 -38.39 -67.02 -39.16
N GLY A 28 -37.95 -68.27 -39.32
CA GLY A 28 -36.63 -68.72 -38.86
C GLY A 28 -35.49 -67.90 -39.46
N MET A 29 -35.51 -67.67 -40.77
CA MET A 29 -34.50 -66.85 -41.45
C MET A 29 -34.58 -65.37 -41.03
N ALA A 30 -35.78 -64.80 -40.92
CA ALA A 30 -35.98 -63.43 -40.45
C ALA A 30 -35.44 -63.23 -39.02
N ILE A 31 -35.66 -64.19 -38.12
CA ILE A 31 -35.15 -64.18 -36.74
C ILE A 31 -33.61 -64.26 -36.74
N THR A 32 -33.00 -65.10 -37.58
CA THR A 32 -31.53 -65.17 -37.66
C THR A 32 -30.90 -63.88 -38.20
N VAL A 33 -31.51 -63.23 -39.20
CA VAL A 33 -31.02 -61.96 -39.75
C VAL A 33 -31.18 -60.81 -38.75
N THR A 34 -32.29 -60.75 -38.00
CA THR A 34 -32.45 -59.75 -36.92
C THR A 34 -31.50 -60.01 -35.76
N ALA A 35 -31.27 -61.27 -35.37
CA ALA A 35 -30.31 -61.61 -34.33
C ALA A 35 -28.88 -61.23 -34.72
N MET A 36 -28.44 -61.52 -35.96
CA MET A 36 -27.15 -61.08 -36.48
C MET A 36 -27.05 -59.55 -36.57
N GLY A 37 -28.11 -58.88 -37.03
CA GLY A 37 -28.18 -57.42 -37.06
C GLY A 37 -28.04 -56.79 -35.67
N MET A 38 -28.69 -57.36 -34.65
CA MET A 38 -28.53 -56.93 -33.26
C MET A 38 -27.14 -57.24 -32.71
N MET A 39 -26.52 -58.37 -33.04
CA MET A 39 -25.14 -58.69 -32.63
C MET A 39 -24.13 -57.71 -33.24
N TYR A 40 -24.26 -57.37 -34.52
CA TYR A 40 -23.42 -56.36 -35.18
C TYR A 40 -23.64 -54.97 -34.59
N ALA A 41 -24.90 -54.60 -34.31
CA ALA A 41 -25.22 -53.34 -33.65
C ALA A 41 -24.60 -53.28 -32.24
N VAL A 42 -24.71 -54.35 -31.43
CA VAL A 42 -24.11 -54.43 -30.10
C VAL A 42 -22.59 -54.31 -30.16
N ARG A 43 -21.94 -55.04 -31.06
CA ARG A 43 -20.48 -54.94 -31.25
C ARG A 43 -20.07 -53.53 -31.68
N SER A 44 -20.78 -52.93 -32.63
CA SER A 44 -20.53 -51.55 -33.06
C SER A 44 -20.73 -50.56 -31.92
N THR A 45 -21.75 -50.74 -31.07
CA THR A 45 -21.97 -49.87 -29.90
C THR A 45 -20.89 -50.07 -28.84
N GLN A 46 -20.39 -51.30 -28.65
CA GLN A 46 -19.29 -51.58 -27.73
C GLN A 46 -17.97 -50.98 -28.22
N GLU A 47 -17.67 -51.08 -29.51
CA GLU A 47 -16.49 -50.46 -30.13
C GLU A 47 -16.57 -48.92 -30.06
N GLN A 48 -17.73 -48.32 -30.34
CA GLN A 48 -17.96 -46.88 -30.18
C GLN A 48 -17.86 -46.43 -28.71
N GLN A 49 -18.38 -47.23 -27.78
CA GLN A 49 -18.32 -46.94 -26.35
C GLN A 49 -16.88 -47.04 -25.81
N MET A 50 -16.11 -48.05 -26.22
CA MET A 50 -14.69 -48.16 -25.86
C MET A 50 -13.86 -47.02 -26.46
N ALA A 51 -14.10 -46.67 -27.72
CA ALA A 51 -13.44 -45.52 -28.36
C ALA A 51 -13.76 -44.21 -27.62
N SER A 52 -15.03 -43.98 -27.27
CA SER A 52 -15.45 -42.79 -26.52
C SER A 52 -14.87 -42.75 -25.10
N HIS A 53 -14.82 -43.87 -24.37
CA HIS A 53 -14.19 -43.92 -23.06
C HIS A 53 -12.67 -43.69 -23.13
N ALA A 54 -12.01 -44.17 -24.19
CA ALA A 54 -10.58 -43.96 -24.39
C ALA A 54 -10.23 -42.51 -24.77
N THR A 55 -11.04 -41.86 -25.61
CA THR A 55 -10.83 -40.45 -26.04
C THR A 55 -11.12 -39.48 -24.90
N VAL A 56 -12.23 -39.65 -24.17
CA VAL A 56 -12.57 -38.78 -23.03
C VAL A 56 -11.49 -38.83 -21.94
N ALA A 57 -10.93 -40.01 -21.66
CA ALA A 57 -9.84 -40.14 -20.71
C ALA A 57 -8.54 -39.47 -21.19
N ALA A 58 -8.22 -39.57 -22.49
CA ALA A 58 -7.05 -38.92 -23.07
C ALA A 58 -7.20 -37.39 -23.09
N GLU A 59 -8.37 -36.87 -23.42
CA GLU A 59 -8.70 -35.44 -23.38
C GLU A 59 -8.66 -34.88 -21.95
N SER A 60 -9.25 -35.59 -20.98
CA SER A 60 -9.21 -35.20 -19.56
C SER A 60 -7.78 -35.10 -19.03
N ARG A 61 -6.91 -36.04 -19.40
CA ARG A 61 -5.48 -36.01 -19.04
C ARG A 61 -4.73 -34.87 -19.72
N ALA A 62 -5.08 -34.55 -20.97
CA ALA A 62 -4.49 -33.42 -21.66
C ALA A 62 -4.84 -32.10 -20.95
N TRP A 63 -6.09 -31.92 -20.51
CA TRP A 63 -6.54 -30.77 -19.71
C TRP A 63 -5.92 -30.72 -18.30
N GLU A 64 -5.75 -31.87 -17.64
CA GLU A 64 -4.99 -31.94 -16.39
C GLU A 64 -3.53 -31.50 -16.60
N GLY A 65 -2.92 -31.90 -17.72
CA GLY A 65 -1.60 -31.44 -18.13
C GLY A 65 -1.52 -29.91 -18.32
N VAL A 66 -2.58 -29.26 -18.82
CA VAL A 66 -2.65 -27.80 -18.97
C VAL A 66 -2.43 -27.10 -17.62
N GLU A 67 -3.06 -27.60 -16.57
CA GLU A 67 -2.95 -27.03 -15.22
C GLU A 67 -1.62 -27.37 -14.56
N LEU A 68 -1.11 -28.60 -14.72
CA LEU A 68 0.20 -28.99 -14.21
C LEU A 68 1.32 -28.12 -14.80
N VAL A 69 1.29 -27.86 -16.11
CA VAL A 69 2.25 -26.98 -16.79
C VAL A 69 2.07 -25.53 -16.33
N ARG A 70 0.83 -25.06 -16.13
CA ARG A 70 0.57 -23.72 -15.58
C ARG A 70 1.22 -23.56 -14.20
N LEU A 71 1.03 -24.52 -13.30
CA LEU A 71 1.60 -24.51 -11.95
C LEU A 71 3.12 -24.57 -11.97
N TYR A 72 3.70 -25.42 -12.84
CA TYR A 72 5.15 -25.48 -13.05
C TYR A 72 5.71 -24.14 -13.50
N LEU A 73 5.18 -23.55 -14.58
CA LEU A 73 5.62 -22.25 -15.10
C LEU A 73 5.43 -21.12 -14.07
N ASN A 74 4.40 -21.22 -13.23
CA ASN A 74 4.15 -20.27 -12.15
C ASN A 74 5.12 -20.39 -10.96
N SER A 75 5.78 -21.54 -10.83
CA SER A 75 6.80 -21.78 -9.78
C SER A 75 8.21 -21.31 -10.17
N LEU A 76 8.42 -20.96 -11.44
CA LEU A 76 9.73 -20.55 -11.95
C LEU A 76 10.07 -19.10 -11.56
N THR A 77 11.31 -18.88 -11.17
CA THR A 77 11.89 -17.55 -10.95
C THR A 77 12.20 -16.83 -12.26
N THR A 78 12.40 -15.51 -12.23
CA THR A 78 12.70 -14.70 -13.43
C THR A 78 13.94 -15.18 -14.20
N SER A 79 14.98 -15.65 -13.48
CA SER A 79 16.18 -16.22 -14.09
C SER A 79 15.90 -17.57 -14.77
N GLU A 80 15.06 -18.41 -14.17
CA GLU A 80 14.66 -19.70 -14.73
C GLU A 80 13.77 -19.55 -15.97
N VAL A 81 12.83 -18.59 -15.97
CA VAL A 81 12.02 -18.25 -17.16
C VAL A 81 12.91 -17.77 -18.32
N THR A 82 13.96 -17.01 -18.01
CA THR A 82 14.94 -16.55 -19.00
C THR A 82 15.80 -17.70 -19.55
N ALA A 83 16.01 -18.76 -18.76
CA ALA A 83 16.73 -19.97 -19.18
C ALA A 83 15.85 -21.00 -19.90
N LEU A 84 14.52 -20.85 -19.91
CA LEU A 84 13.62 -21.77 -20.64
C LEU A 84 13.97 -21.81 -22.13
N THR A 85 14.15 -23.02 -22.64
CA THR A 85 14.33 -23.33 -24.06
C THR A 85 13.35 -24.42 -24.48
N ALA A 86 13.31 -24.77 -25.77
CA ALA A 86 12.49 -25.86 -26.24
C ALA A 86 12.98 -27.18 -25.63
N GLN A 87 12.17 -27.76 -24.74
CA GLN A 87 12.52 -28.97 -23.98
C GLN A 87 11.26 -29.77 -23.61
N THR A 88 11.44 -31.07 -23.36
CA THR A 88 10.39 -31.91 -22.78
C THR A 88 10.37 -31.72 -21.26
N LEU A 89 9.20 -31.44 -20.71
CA LEU A 89 9.00 -31.33 -19.27
C LEU A 89 8.78 -32.72 -18.67
N ILE A 90 9.52 -33.03 -17.61
CA ILE A 90 9.31 -34.25 -16.84
C ILE A 90 8.11 -34.03 -15.93
N THR A 91 7.00 -34.70 -16.22
CA THR A 91 5.81 -34.69 -15.36
C THR A 91 5.80 -35.96 -14.52
N ASN A 92 5.58 -35.84 -13.21
CA ASN A 92 5.42 -36.99 -12.31
C ASN A 92 4.04 -37.69 -12.46
N ALA A 93 3.23 -37.27 -13.44
CA ALA A 93 1.91 -37.80 -13.74
C ALA A 93 1.97 -38.81 -14.89
N SER A 94 1.43 -40.01 -14.65
CA SER A 94 1.38 -41.09 -15.66
C SER A 94 0.43 -40.74 -16.81
N GLY A 95 0.88 -40.93 -18.05
CA GLY A 95 0.06 -40.74 -19.24
C GLY A 95 -0.07 -39.28 -19.71
N ILE A 96 0.72 -38.36 -19.17
CA ILE A 96 0.80 -36.95 -19.60
C ILE A 96 2.23 -36.68 -20.07
N THR A 97 2.39 -36.02 -21.21
CA THR A 97 3.68 -35.47 -21.66
C THR A 97 3.50 -34.01 -22.05
N ALA A 98 4.47 -33.17 -21.73
CA ALA A 98 4.45 -31.76 -22.09
C ALA A 98 5.78 -31.34 -22.72
N GLN A 99 5.72 -30.62 -23.83
CA GLN A 99 6.88 -30.13 -24.57
C GLN A 99 6.78 -28.63 -24.81
N ILE A 100 7.76 -27.88 -24.32
CA ILE A 100 7.89 -26.45 -24.64
C ILE A 100 8.39 -26.34 -26.08
N ILE A 101 7.66 -25.59 -26.90
CA ILE A 101 7.91 -25.43 -28.34
C ILE A 101 8.66 -24.13 -28.60
N GLY A 102 8.40 -23.10 -27.80
CA GLY A 102 9.01 -21.79 -27.95
C GLY A 102 8.58 -20.81 -26.88
N LYS A 103 9.33 -19.70 -26.79
CA LYS A 103 9.00 -18.56 -25.94
C LYS A 103 9.19 -17.25 -26.70
N GLU A 104 8.40 -16.25 -26.35
CA GLU A 104 8.49 -14.90 -26.89
C GLU A 104 8.30 -13.90 -25.74
N THR A 105 9.14 -12.86 -25.67
CA THR A 105 9.06 -11.85 -24.60
C THR A 105 8.61 -10.50 -25.17
N PHE A 106 7.56 -9.92 -24.58
CA PHE A 106 6.96 -8.65 -24.94
C PHE A 106 6.97 -7.70 -23.74
N GLY A 107 7.98 -6.84 -23.65
CA GLY A 107 8.17 -5.95 -22.50
C GLY A 107 8.39 -6.76 -21.22
N ILE A 108 7.53 -6.56 -20.21
CA ILE A 108 7.59 -7.31 -18.94
C ILE A 108 6.90 -8.69 -19.01
N LYS A 109 6.21 -9.05 -20.09
CA LYS A 109 5.47 -10.33 -20.20
C LYS A 109 6.23 -11.33 -21.06
N THR A 110 6.22 -12.61 -20.70
CA THR A 110 6.77 -13.70 -21.51
C THR A 110 5.69 -14.69 -21.88
N GLN A 111 5.51 -14.99 -23.16
CA GLN A 111 4.64 -16.04 -23.65
C GLN A 111 5.43 -17.33 -23.86
N VAL A 112 4.89 -18.46 -23.42
CA VAL A 112 5.47 -19.79 -23.58
C VAL A 112 4.44 -20.69 -24.25
N SER A 113 4.83 -21.28 -25.38
CA SER A 113 3.99 -22.23 -26.14
C SER A 113 4.37 -23.66 -25.78
N VAL A 114 3.38 -24.49 -25.43
CA VAL A 114 3.58 -25.87 -24.98
C VAL A 114 2.60 -26.81 -25.68
N ASN A 115 3.10 -27.94 -26.18
CA ASN A 115 2.28 -29.07 -26.61
C ASN A 115 2.12 -30.04 -25.46
N ILE A 116 0.88 -30.38 -25.12
CA ILE A 116 0.52 -31.24 -23.99
C ILE A 116 -0.26 -32.42 -24.53
N THR A 117 0.26 -33.63 -24.34
CA THR A 117 -0.36 -34.86 -24.82
C THR A 117 -0.83 -35.71 -23.65
N GLY A 118 -2.14 -35.92 -23.59
CA GLY A 118 -2.76 -36.93 -22.74
C GLY A 118 -2.89 -38.24 -23.50
N THR A 119 -2.51 -39.34 -22.86
CA THR A 119 -2.57 -40.69 -23.43
C THR A 119 -3.45 -41.58 -22.57
N SER A 120 -4.29 -42.39 -23.19
CA SER A 120 -4.99 -43.53 -22.58
C SER A 120 -4.44 -44.83 -23.18
N SER A 121 -4.98 -45.99 -22.79
CA SER A 121 -4.54 -47.28 -23.32
C SER A 121 -4.79 -47.45 -24.83
N LEU A 122 -5.68 -46.64 -25.43
CA LEU A 122 -6.14 -46.80 -26.82
C LEU A 122 -6.28 -45.47 -27.60
N ALA A 123 -6.06 -44.31 -26.98
CA ALA A 123 -6.19 -43.01 -27.64
C ALA A 123 -5.20 -41.97 -27.09
N THR A 124 -4.91 -40.95 -27.91
CA THR A 124 -4.05 -39.82 -27.55
C THR A 124 -4.73 -38.51 -27.93
N SER A 125 -4.63 -37.49 -27.08
CA SER A 125 -5.14 -36.15 -27.33
C SER A 125 -4.03 -35.14 -27.08
N THR A 126 -3.73 -34.30 -28.07
CA THR A 126 -2.69 -33.26 -27.95
C THR A 126 -3.33 -31.86 -28.00
N LEU A 127 -3.01 -31.04 -27.01
CA LEU A 127 -3.40 -29.65 -26.92
C LEU A 127 -2.16 -28.76 -27.08
N GLN A 128 -2.26 -27.73 -27.91
CA GLN A 128 -1.30 -26.64 -27.90
C GLN A 128 -1.84 -25.49 -27.07
N VAL A 129 -1.04 -25.08 -26.09
CA VAL A 129 -1.39 -24.06 -25.11
C VAL A 129 -0.38 -22.94 -25.16
N VAL A 130 -0.85 -21.70 -25.13
CA VAL A 130 0.00 -20.52 -24.93
C VAL A 130 -0.24 -19.96 -23.55
N TYR A 131 0.80 -19.95 -22.74
CA TYR A 131 0.82 -19.35 -21.40
C TYR A 131 1.45 -17.96 -21.49
N GLN A 132 0.89 -16.99 -20.76
CA GLN A 132 1.51 -15.70 -20.55
C GLN A 132 1.95 -15.59 -19.09
N LEU A 133 3.25 -15.49 -18.89
CA LEU A 133 3.91 -15.23 -17.62
C LEU A 133 4.06 -13.72 -17.46
N THR A 134 3.54 -13.19 -16.36
CA THR A 134 3.85 -11.84 -15.89
C THR A 134 4.71 -11.99 -14.64
N PRO A 135 5.95 -11.47 -14.58
CA PRO A 135 6.79 -11.57 -13.40
C PRO A 135 6.23 -10.74 -12.25
N ALA A 136 6.63 -11.09 -11.03
CA ALA A 136 6.32 -10.29 -9.86
C ALA A 136 7.02 -8.93 -9.96
N THR A 137 6.25 -7.85 -10.06
CA THR A 137 6.80 -6.48 -10.06
C THR A 137 6.65 -5.86 -8.68
N SER A 138 7.71 -5.74 -7.90
CA SER A 138 7.67 -4.95 -6.66
C SER A 138 7.54 -3.47 -7.01
N ALA A 139 6.36 -2.89 -6.79
CA ALA A 139 6.20 -1.44 -6.72
C ALA A 139 6.78 -0.99 -5.37
N ILE A 140 7.96 -0.36 -5.41
CA ILE A 140 8.61 0.20 -4.22
C ILE A 140 7.70 1.29 -3.65
N VAL A 141 7.11 1.04 -2.48
CA VAL A 141 6.52 2.11 -1.66
C VAL A 141 7.63 2.67 -0.80
N ASN A 142 8.36 3.65 -1.32
CA ASN A 142 9.21 4.47 -0.47
C ASN A 142 8.27 5.29 0.42
N SER A 143 8.26 5.02 1.74
CA SER A 143 7.78 6.04 2.66
C SER A 143 8.68 7.25 2.45
N THR A 144 8.13 8.37 2.01
CA THR A 144 8.87 9.65 1.97
C THR A 144 8.74 10.39 3.29
N LYS A 145 7.99 9.80 4.24
CA LYS A 145 7.65 10.39 5.53
C LYS A 145 8.28 9.63 6.67
N ALA A 146 8.83 10.38 7.62
CA ALA A 146 9.43 9.82 8.83
C ALA A 146 8.39 9.09 9.68
N LEU A 147 7.15 9.61 9.66
CA LEU A 147 6.08 9.14 10.52
C LEU A 147 4.74 9.20 9.79
N THR A 148 4.01 8.08 9.76
CA THR A 148 2.67 7.99 9.16
C THR A 148 1.65 7.37 10.11
N PHE A 149 0.47 8.00 10.20
CA PHE A 149 -0.65 7.55 11.02
C PHE A 149 -1.88 7.36 10.15
N ASN A 150 -2.40 6.14 10.12
CA ASN A 150 -3.72 5.88 9.56
C ASN A 150 -4.79 6.08 10.64
N GLY A 151 -5.34 7.29 10.71
CA GLY A 151 -6.30 7.72 11.72
C GLY A 151 -5.91 9.07 12.33
N ASN A 152 -6.47 9.38 13.49
CA ASN A 152 -6.20 10.63 14.19
C ASN A 152 -4.92 10.51 15.02
N LEU A 153 -4.17 11.61 15.12
CA LEU A 153 -3.08 11.76 16.08
C LEU A 153 -3.47 12.82 17.11
N VAL A 154 -3.50 12.42 18.38
CA VAL A 154 -3.76 13.32 19.49
C VAL A 154 -2.53 13.37 20.38
N TYR A 155 -1.95 14.56 20.50
CA TYR A 155 -0.78 14.83 21.34
C TYR A 155 -1.17 15.74 22.49
N THR A 156 -1.21 15.17 23.70
CA THR A 156 -1.73 15.81 24.92
C THR A 156 -0.68 16.03 26.01
N GLY A 157 0.59 15.74 25.74
CA GLY A 157 1.70 15.99 26.65
C GLY A 157 2.89 15.06 26.43
N GLY A 158 3.99 15.27 27.16
CA GLY A 158 5.25 14.53 27.00
C GLY A 158 6.25 15.26 26.10
N SER A 159 7.22 14.51 25.57
CA SER A 159 8.07 15.00 24.48
C SER A 159 7.65 14.33 23.17
N LEU A 160 7.41 15.15 22.14
CA LEU A 160 7.29 14.72 20.75
C LEU A 160 8.38 15.46 19.98
N SER A 161 9.40 14.73 19.57
CA SER A 161 10.47 15.25 18.73
C SER A 161 10.51 14.44 17.44
N ILE A 162 10.43 15.12 16.31
CA ILE A 162 10.65 14.52 15.00
C ILE A 162 11.85 15.25 14.41
N VAL A 163 12.95 14.53 14.21
CA VAL A 163 14.15 15.06 13.57
C VAL A 163 14.23 14.47 12.18
N ASP A 164 13.92 15.29 11.19
CA ASP A 164 13.89 14.90 9.78
C ASP A 164 15.29 14.71 9.20
N GLY A 165 15.38 13.91 8.13
CA GLY A 165 16.61 13.62 7.40
C GLY A 165 16.41 13.73 5.88
N ALA A 166 17.49 13.53 5.12
CA ALA A 166 17.41 13.61 3.66
C ALA A 166 16.64 12.45 3.02
N ALA A 167 16.52 11.31 3.72
CA ALA A 167 15.86 10.10 3.23
C ALA A 167 14.36 10.03 3.58
N LEU A 168 13.96 10.59 4.72
CA LEU A 168 12.60 10.61 5.23
C LEU A 168 12.30 12.00 5.81
N ALA A 169 11.12 12.56 5.50
CA ALA A 169 10.77 13.90 5.94
C ALA A 169 9.34 13.99 6.49
N ASN A 170 9.16 14.68 7.61
CA ASN A 170 7.89 15.14 8.14
C ASN A 170 6.91 14.04 8.59
N ILE A 171 5.83 14.49 9.24
CA ILE A 171 4.67 13.66 9.63
C ILE A 171 3.61 13.58 8.52
N GLY A 172 2.89 12.47 8.47
CA GLY A 172 1.69 12.26 7.68
C GLY A 172 0.55 11.69 8.52
N VAL A 173 -0.61 12.34 8.53
CA VAL A 173 -1.79 11.88 9.27
C VAL A 173 -2.99 11.74 8.32
N SER A 174 -3.60 10.56 8.24
CA SER A 174 -4.78 10.37 7.36
C SER A 174 -6.07 10.95 7.97
N GLY A 175 -6.10 11.13 9.29
CA GLY A 175 -7.14 11.86 10.01
C GLY A 175 -6.68 13.25 10.45
N THR A 176 -7.10 13.65 11.64
CA THR A 176 -6.78 14.95 12.24
C THR A 176 -5.54 14.87 13.14
N LEU A 177 -4.66 15.86 13.03
CA LEU A 177 -3.56 16.11 13.97
C LEU A 177 -4.02 17.10 15.04
N SER A 178 -4.02 16.71 16.31
CA SER A 178 -4.37 17.58 17.43
C SER A 178 -3.20 17.73 18.40
N VAL A 179 -2.77 18.96 18.67
CA VAL A 179 -1.70 19.32 19.61
C VAL A 179 -2.27 20.22 20.70
N THR A 180 -2.33 19.73 21.94
CA THR A 180 -3.02 20.46 23.03
C THR A 180 -2.12 20.91 24.18
N ASN A 181 -1.03 20.21 24.51
CA ASN A 181 -0.22 20.49 25.73
C ASN A 181 1.28 20.14 25.59
N GLY A 182 1.97 20.55 24.52
CA GLY A 182 3.38 20.20 24.29
C GLY A 182 4.35 21.39 24.31
N ALA A 183 5.37 21.39 25.18
CA ALA A 183 6.28 22.53 25.40
C ALA A 183 6.84 23.17 24.10
N LYS A 184 7.17 22.37 23.08
CA LYS A 184 7.21 22.70 21.65
C LYS A 184 7.08 21.38 20.89
N ALA A 185 6.15 21.25 19.97
CA ALA A 185 6.09 20.10 19.07
C ALA A 185 6.94 20.43 17.85
N LEU A 186 8.02 19.68 17.61
CA LEU A 186 8.83 19.81 16.40
C LEU A 186 8.11 19.14 15.21
N VAL A 187 6.91 19.62 14.89
CA VAL A 187 6.04 18.98 13.90
C VAL A 187 6.01 19.83 12.65
N SER A 188 6.43 19.23 11.54
CA SER A 188 6.19 19.69 10.19
C SER A 188 5.65 18.48 9.40
N GLY A 189 4.73 18.73 8.46
CA GLY A 189 4.11 17.70 7.66
C GLY A 189 2.69 17.99 7.23
N CYS A 190 1.90 16.92 7.06
CA CYS A 190 0.55 17.04 6.53
C CYS A 190 -0.48 16.17 7.22
N ALA A 191 -1.74 16.63 7.20
CA ALA A 191 -2.90 15.89 7.71
C ALA A 191 -4.10 16.01 6.77
N LYS A 192 -4.80 14.91 6.45
CA LYS A 192 -5.99 14.99 5.59
C LYS A 192 -7.22 15.54 6.32
N GLY A 193 -7.44 15.15 7.58
CA GLY A 193 -8.64 15.50 8.35
C GLY A 193 -8.65 16.92 8.95
N GLY A 194 -7.47 17.53 9.11
CA GLY A 194 -7.31 18.83 9.75
C GLY A 194 -6.10 18.87 10.68
N ILE A 195 -5.75 20.08 11.12
CA ILE A 195 -4.72 20.31 12.13
C ILE A 195 -5.29 21.25 13.19
N ASN A 196 -5.32 20.83 14.45
CA ASN A 196 -5.82 21.60 15.58
C ASN A 196 -4.71 21.81 16.59
N MET A 197 -4.43 23.07 16.90
CA MET A 197 -3.40 23.47 17.85
C MET A 197 -4.04 24.30 18.96
N SER A 198 -4.29 23.68 20.12
CA SER A 198 -4.91 24.36 21.26
C SER A 198 -3.96 24.63 22.43
N GLY A 199 -2.66 24.42 22.21
CA GLY A 199 -1.58 24.65 23.15
C GLY A 199 -0.24 24.18 22.59
N GLY A 200 0.82 24.37 23.36
CA GLY A 200 2.18 24.02 22.94
C GLY A 200 2.84 24.97 21.96
N GLY A 201 3.71 24.48 21.04
CA GLY A 201 4.37 25.32 20.02
C GLY A 201 4.69 24.54 18.74
N VAL A 202 5.00 25.25 17.66
CA VAL A 202 5.47 24.68 16.38
C VAL A 202 6.98 24.92 16.26
N ALA A 203 7.70 24.05 15.54
CA ALA A 203 9.09 24.31 15.16
C ALA A 203 9.22 25.60 14.33
N ASP A 204 10.37 26.25 14.45
CA ASP A 204 10.75 27.37 13.60
C ASP A 204 10.86 26.89 12.14
N ASN A 205 10.34 27.68 11.20
CA ASN A 205 10.31 27.38 9.77
C ASN A 205 9.52 26.11 9.39
N ALA A 206 8.66 25.60 10.28
CA ALA A 206 7.83 24.44 9.97
C ALA A 206 6.90 24.70 8.77
N ILE A 207 6.56 23.60 8.09
CA ILE A 207 5.58 23.55 7.03
C ILE A 207 4.44 22.65 7.50
N LEU A 208 3.23 23.19 7.61
CA LEU A 208 2.03 22.44 7.99
C LEU A 208 0.98 22.56 6.89
N LEU A 209 0.58 21.41 6.37
CA LEU A 209 -0.33 21.30 5.23
C LEU A 209 -1.55 20.46 5.60
N THR A 210 -2.75 20.89 5.25
CA THR A 210 -3.95 20.08 5.47
C THR A 210 -5.00 20.19 4.39
N GLU A 211 -5.66 19.06 4.10
CA GLU A 211 -6.84 19.03 3.23
C GLU A 211 -8.11 19.49 3.98
N GLY A 212 -8.03 19.61 5.31
CA GLY A 212 -9.09 20.09 6.19
C GLY A 212 -8.84 21.51 6.69
N THR A 213 -9.37 21.79 7.88
CA THR A 213 -9.18 23.09 8.54
C THR A 213 -7.91 23.06 9.38
N PHE A 214 -7.10 24.11 9.29
CA PHE A 214 -6.08 24.42 10.27
C PHE A 214 -6.68 25.35 11.33
N SER A 215 -6.67 24.94 12.59
CA SER A 215 -7.08 25.77 13.72
C SER A 215 -5.94 25.96 14.72
N MET A 216 -5.80 27.18 15.24
CA MET A 216 -4.82 27.48 16.27
C MET A 216 -5.34 28.49 17.29
N SER A 217 -5.26 28.11 18.56
CA SER A 217 -5.66 28.90 19.72
C SER A 217 -4.69 28.65 20.87
N SER A 218 -4.28 29.68 21.59
CA SER A 218 -3.50 29.53 22.83
C SER A 218 -2.17 28.75 22.69
N SER A 219 -1.54 28.73 21.51
CA SER A 219 -0.21 28.18 21.29
C SER A 219 0.88 29.25 21.44
N THR A 220 2.13 28.82 21.62
CA THR A 220 3.33 29.65 21.49
C THR A 220 3.35 30.26 20.09
N PRO A 221 3.54 31.58 19.93
CA PRO A 221 3.59 32.22 18.62
C PRO A 221 4.66 31.58 17.71
N PRO A 222 4.30 31.21 16.46
CA PRO A 222 5.24 30.57 15.56
C PRO A 222 6.31 31.54 15.03
N ASN A 223 7.43 30.98 14.59
CA ASN A 223 8.48 31.71 13.88
C ASN A 223 8.62 31.15 12.45
N ASN A 224 8.31 31.97 11.44
CA ASN A 224 8.41 31.65 10.02
C ASN A 224 7.60 30.43 9.55
N LEU A 225 6.41 30.21 10.12
CA LEU A 225 5.54 29.09 9.75
C LEU A 225 4.98 29.22 8.32
N THR A 226 4.99 28.11 7.58
CA THR A 226 4.32 27.98 6.27
C THR A 226 3.07 27.12 6.41
N LEU A 227 1.91 27.69 6.07
CA LEU A 227 0.61 27.04 6.18
C LEU A 227 -0.07 26.89 4.83
N GLY A 228 -0.58 25.70 4.57
CA GLY A 228 -1.53 25.41 3.50
C GLY A 228 -2.72 24.66 4.07
N ALA A 229 -3.94 25.11 3.80
CA ALA A 229 -5.14 24.43 4.29
C ALA A 229 -6.31 24.53 3.30
N LYS A 230 -7.38 23.78 3.56
CA LYS A 230 -8.68 24.10 2.97
C LYS A 230 -9.23 25.38 3.61
N SER A 231 -9.22 25.50 4.94
CA SER A 231 -9.67 26.70 5.67
C SER A 231 -8.77 26.97 6.88
N ILE A 232 -8.72 28.22 7.34
CA ILE A 232 -7.84 28.67 8.43
C ILE A 232 -8.68 29.33 9.54
N ALA A 233 -8.39 28.98 10.81
CA ALA A 233 -8.97 29.62 11.99
C ALA A 233 -7.89 29.84 13.07
N ILE A 234 -7.29 31.03 13.09
CA ILE A 234 -6.24 31.39 14.06
C ILE A 234 -6.76 32.52 14.95
N THR A 235 -7.04 32.20 16.22
CA THR A 235 -7.71 33.12 17.16
C THR A 235 -6.77 33.81 18.14
N GLN A 236 -5.46 33.57 18.03
CA GLN A 236 -4.43 34.17 18.86
C GLN A 236 -3.67 35.30 18.14
N ASP A 237 -3.05 36.19 18.92
CA ASP A 237 -2.18 37.25 18.42
C ASP A 237 -0.72 36.79 18.36
N GLY A 238 0.04 37.42 17.46
CA GLY A 238 1.48 37.29 17.35
C GLY A 238 1.97 36.16 16.43
N GLY A 239 3.28 36.12 16.27
CA GLY A 239 3.99 35.17 15.42
C GLY A 239 4.44 35.74 14.07
N SER A 240 5.27 34.98 13.38
CA SER A 240 5.72 35.23 12.01
C SER A 240 5.35 34.05 11.13
N TYR A 241 4.80 34.35 9.95
CA TYR A 241 4.40 33.35 8.95
C TYR A 241 5.05 33.71 7.61
N LEU A 242 5.75 32.75 7.01
CA LEU A 242 6.28 32.90 5.65
C LEU A 242 5.15 32.89 4.63
N SER A 243 4.17 32.01 4.81
CA SER A 243 2.94 32.09 4.04
C SER A 243 1.77 31.41 4.74
N ILE A 244 0.57 31.91 4.47
CA ILE A 244 -0.69 31.26 4.77
C ILE A 244 -1.49 31.20 3.48
N LYS A 245 -1.81 29.98 3.04
CA LYS A 245 -2.55 29.70 1.81
C LYS A 245 -3.78 28.87 2.11
N ALA A 246 -4.95 29.31 1.66
CA ALA A 246 -6.21 28.62 1.92
C ALA A 246 -7.09 28.49 0.67
N GLY A 247 -7.60 27.29 0.45
CA GLY A 247 -8.65 27.02 -0.52
C GLY A 247 -8.19 26.88 -1.98
N GLY A 248 -9.09 26.32 -2.78
CA GLY A 248 -8.92 26.11 -4.21
C GLY A 248 -10.26 26.14 -4.92
N PHE A 249 -10.29 25.72 -6.18
CA PHE A 249 -11.52 25.52 -6.94
C PHE A 249 -11.86 24.05 -7.03
N THR A 250 -13.14 23.72 -6.89
CA THR A 250 -13.69 22.54 -7.53
C THR A 250 -13.96 22.86 -8.99
N THR A 251 -13.55 21.95 -9.87
CA THR A 251 -13.65 22.10 -11.32
C THR A 251 -14.20 20.84 -11.94
N ASN A 252 -14.84 20.98 -13.10
CA ASN A 252 -15.11 19.84 -13.96
C ASN A 252 -13.87 19.60 -14.82
N VAL A 253 -13.47 18.33 -14.92
CA VAL A 253 -12.37 17.90 -15.77
C VAL A 253 -12.96 17.50 -17.12
N ILE A 254 -12.51 18.16 -18.17
CA ILE A 254 -13.01 17.95 -19.53
C ILE A 254 -11.93 17.30 -20.39
N SER A 255 -12.31 16.30 -21.17
CA SER A 255 -11.47 15.74 -22.24
C SER A 255 -12.37 15.35 -23.41
N GLY A 256 -11.90 15.60 -24.64
CA GLY A 256 -12.71 15.37 -25.85
C GLY A 256 -14.06 16.12 -25.86
N GLY A 257 -14.15 17.27 -25.19
CA GLY A 257 -15.38 18.06 -25.07
C GLY A 257 -16.41 17.54 -24.06
N SER A 258 -16.13 16.44 -23.36
CA SER A 258 -17.02 15.86 -22.35
C SER A 258 -16.43 15.94 -20.94
N THR A 259 -17.29 16.10 -19.94
CA THR A 259 -16.88 16.01 -18.53
C THR A 259 -16.56 14.56 -18.17
N ILE A 260 -15.33 14.31 -17.74
CA ILE A 260 -14.81 12.98 -17.39
C ILE A 260 -14.55 12.81 -15.88
N GLY A 261 -14.78 13.86 -15.10
CA GLY A 261 -14.55 13.87 -13.65
C GLY A 261 -14.57 15.27 -13.04
N THR A 262 -14.07 15.35 -11.82
CA THR A 262 -13.88 16.61 -11.07
C THR A 262 -12.43 16.76 -10.61
N ALA A 263 -12.03 17.99 -10.32
CA ALA A 263 -10.72 18.24 -9.72
C ALA A 263 -10.76 19.36 -8.68
N ILE A 264 -9.88 19.25 -7.68
CA ILE A 264 -9.54 20.30 -6.73
C ILE A 264 -8.21 20.91 -7.16
N VAL A 265 -8.18 22.21 -7.43
CA VAL A 265 -7.01 22.87 -8.06
C VAL A 265 -6.88 24.34 -7.63
N GLY A 266 -5.64 24.83 -7.53
CA GLY A 266 -5.35 26.27 -7.44
C GLY A 266 -5.25 26.91 -8.82
N GLY A 267 -5.62 28.17 -8.98
CA GLY A 267 -5.59 28.81 -10.28
C GLY A 267 -6.29 30.16 -10.33
N ILE A 268 -6.51 30.65 -11.54
CA ILE A 268 -7.27 31.86 -11.84
C ILE A 268 -8.52 31.48 -12.63
N LYS A 269 -9.67 32.00 -12.21
CA LYS A 269 -10.93 31.86 -12.95
C LYS A 269 -10.98 32.90 -14.07
N ASN A 270 -11.03 32.44 -15.30
CA ASN A 270 -11.16 33.30 -16.48
C ASN A 270 -12.63 33.73 -16.69
N ALA A 271 -12.83 34.73 -17.54
CA ALA A 271 -14.16 35.25 -17.86
C ALA A 271 -15.08 34.21 -18.53
N ASP A 272 -14.50 33.28 -19.29
CA ASP A 272 -15.19 32.17 -19.97
C ASP A 272 -15.48 30.96 -19.04
N ASN A 273 -15.28 31.11 -17.73
CA ASN A 273 -15.34 30.06 -16.71
C ASN A 273 -14.30 28.94 -16.83
N SER A 274 -13.33 29.02 -17.73
CA SER A 274 -12.16 28.14 -17.67
C SER A 274 -11.28 28.47 -16.45
N ILE A 275 -10.55 27.49 -15.95
CA ILE A 275 -9.55 27.68 -14.91
C ILE A 275 -8.15 27.60 -15.54
N THR A 276 -7.38 28.66 -15.37
CA THR A 276 -5.94 28.63 -15.57
C THR A 276 -5.30 28.07 -14.30
N ALA A 277 -4.80 26.84 -14.32
CA ALA A 277 -4.12 26.26 -13.17
C ALA A 277 -2.82 27.03 -12.83
N LEU A 278 -2.40 26.99 -11.57
CA LEU A 278 -1.09 27.50 -11.19
C LEU A 278 0.05 26.66 -11.79
N ASN A 279 1.25 27.22 -11.83
CA ASN A 279 2.47 26.55 -12.28
C ASN A 279 3.18 25.75 -11.17
N SER A 280 2.53 25.59 -10.02
CA SER A 280 3.05 24.88 -8.85
C SER A 280 1.92 24.42 -7.95
N GLY A 281 2.20 23.44 -7.09
CA GLY A 281 1.20 22.80 -6.24
C GLY A 281 0.67 21.50 -6.83
N THR A 282 -0.40 20.98 -6.24
CA THR A 282 -0.98 19.69 -6.64
C THR A 282 -2.46 19.87 -6.93
N ALA A 283 -2.92 19.32 -8.05
CA ALA A 283 -4.35 19.13 -8.30
C ALA A 283 -4.74 17.68 -7.98
N LEU A 284 -5.88 17.50 -7.34
CA LEU A 284 -6.47 16.17 -7.10
C LEU A 284 -7.61 15.96 -8.09
N ILE A 285 -7.49 14.95 -8.95
CA ILE A 285 -8.44 14.64 -10.01
C ILE A 285 -9.17 13.34 -9.66
N THR A 286 -10.50 13.37 -9.70
CA THR A 286 -11.36 12.19 -9.52
C THR A 286 -12.18 11.99 -10.80
N LEU A 287 -11.91 10.90 -11.52
CA LEU A 287 -12.64 10.54 -12.73
C LEU A 287 -14.00 9.92 -12.41
N THR A 288 -14.96 10.02 -13.33
CA THR A 288 -16.32 9.47 -13.15
C THR A 288 -16.34 7.96 -12.87
N GLY A 289 -15.32 7.21 -13.33
CA GLY A 289 -15.12 5.80 -13.01
C GLY A 289 -14.43 5.53 -11.66
N GLY A 290 -14.35 6.51 -10.77
CA GLY A 290 -13.82 6.38 -9.41
C GLY A 290 -12.28 6.36 -9.30
N SER A 291 -11.56 6.55 -10.40
CA SER A 291 -10.09 6.61 -10.38
C SER A 291 -9.60 7.97 -9.94
N VAL A 292 -8.63 8.00 -9.03
CA VAL A 292 -8.10 9.22 -8.42
C VAL A 292 -6.64 9.41 -8.82
N TYR A 293 -6.29 10.62 -9.21
CA TYR A 293 -4.94 11.01 -9.61
C TYR A 293 -4.51 12.28 -8.85
N SER A 294 -3.25 12.34 -8.44
CA SER A 294 -2.60 13.61 -8.15
C SER A 294 -1.88 14.08 -9.40
N LEU A 295 -1.92 15.40 -9.63
CA LEU A 295 -1.24 16.05 -10.73
C LEU A 295 -0.31 17.12 -10.16
N ASP A 296 1.00 16.93 -10.31
CA ASP A 296 2.01 17.92 -9.95
C ASP A 296 2.02 19.05 -10.99
N LEU A 297 1.55 20.22 -10.58
CA LEU A 297 1.40 21.38 -11.46
C LEU A 297 2.74 22.00 -11.87
N SER A 298 3.86 21.62 -11.25
CA SER A 298 5.19 22.06 -11.65
C SER A 298 5.77 21.27 -12.83
N LEU A 299 5.21 20.09 -13.12
CA LEU A 299 5.68 19.18 -14.17
C LEU A 299 4.78 19.19 -15.41
N ILE A 300 3.62 19.86 -15.37
CA ILE A 300 2.71 19.96 -16.50
C ILE A 300 3.11 21.07 -17.46
N THR A 301 2.61 20.98 -18.68
CA THR A 301 2.55 22.11 -19.61
C THR A 301 1.11 22.55 -19.77
N GLN A 302 0.89 23.86 -19.84
CA GLN A 302 -0.43 24.44 -20.04
C GLN A 302 -0.38 25.52 -21.13
N SER A 303 -1.29 25.41 -22.09
CA SER A 303 -1.48 26.41 -23.17
C SER A 303 -2.96 26.48 -23.53
N ASN A 304 -3.49 27.70 -23.72
CA ASN A 304 -4.91 27.93 -24.04
C ASN A 304 -5.88 27.17 -23.12
N ASN A 305 -5.60 27.12 -21.81
CA ASN A 305 -6.39 26.41 -20.79
C ASN A 305 -6.49 24.88 -20.97
N VAL A 306 -5.64 24.30 -21.81
CA VAL A 306 -5.43 22.86 -21.93
C VAL A 306 -4.16 22.48 -21.19
N ILE A 307 -4.26 21.45 -20.36
CA ILE A 307 -3.19 20.90 -19.52
C ILE A 307 -2.75 19.55 -20.09
N THR A 308 -1.46 19.40 -20.31
CA THR A 308 -0.84 18.10 -20.63
C THR A 308 -0.46 17.39 -19.34
N THR A 309 -1.00 16.19 -19.12
CA THR A 309 -0.94 15.48 -17.82
C THR A 309 0.18 14.43 -17.74
N THR A 310 0.80 14.09 -18.87
CA THR A 310 1.67 12.91 -19.02
C THR A 310 2.89 12.89 -18.09
N ALA A 311 3.47 14.05 -17.75
CA ALA A 311 4.65 14.15 -16.90
C ALA A 311 4.34 14.33 -15.41
N GLY A 312 3.19 14.93 -15.08
CA GLY A 312 2.85 15.30 -13.70
C GLY A 312 1.87 14.36 -12.99
N ALA A 313 1.29 13.39 -13.68
CA ALA A 313 0.20 12.57 -13.14
C ALA A 313 0.70 11.34 -12.39
N LYS A 314 0.24 11.16 -11.14
CA LYS A 314 0.40 9.94 -10.34
C LYS A 314 -0.97 9.36 -10.02
N LYS A 315 -1.18 8.09 -10.37
CA LYS A 315 -2.41 7.37 -9.99
C LYS A 315 -2.37 7.02 -8.50
N ILE A 316 -3.42 7.38 -7.78
CA ILE A 316 -3.60 7.06 -6.36
C ILE A 316 -4.46 5.80 -6.22
N SER A 317 -5.56 5.71 -6.99
CA SER A 317 -6.48 4.58 -6.94
C SER A 317 -7.30 4.41 -8.23
N GLY A 318 -7.92 3.24 -8.38
CA GLY A 318 -8.80 2.90 -9.50
C GLY A 318 -8.07 2.43 -10.76
N SER A 319 -8.85 2.08 -11.79
CA SER A 319 -8.36 1.43 -13.02
C SER A 319 -8.41 2.33 -14.26
N VAL A 320 -9.27 3.34 -14.28
CA VAL A 320 -9.50 4.22 -15.45
C VAL A 320 -8.27 5.08 -15.70
N PRO A 321 -7.70 5.09 -16.93
CA PRO A 321 -6.55 5.92 -17.27
C PRO A 321 -6.91 7.40 -17.32
N LEU A 322 -5.99 8.27 -16.88
CA LEU A 322 -6.10 9.71 -17.08
C LEU A 322 -5.72 10.05 -18.54
N PRO A 323 -6.55 10.81 -19.29
CA PRO A 323 -6.17 11.24 -20.63
C PRO A 323 -4.93 12.13 -20.64
N ALA A 324 -4.16 12.08 -21.72
CA ALA A 324 -2.93 12.86 -21.90
C ALA A 324 -3.14 14.37 -21.86
N THR A 325 -4.35 14.83 -22.21
CA THR A 325 -4.74 16.24 -22.17
C THR A 325 -6.12 16.41 -21.53
N ILE A 326 -6.23 17.41 -20.68
CA ILE A 326 -7.48 17.81 -20.03
C ILE A 326 -7.64 19.33 -20.06
N SER A 327 -8.85 19.84 -19.88
CA SER A 327 -9.11 21.22 -19.52
C SER A 327 -9.98 21.29 -18.28
N LEU A 328 -9.97 22.43 -17.60
CA LEU A 328 -10.65 22.64 -16.33
C LEU A 328 -11.67 23.77 -16.47
N THR A 329 -12.91 23.52 -16.07
CA THR A 329 -13.94 24.56 -15.97
C THR A 329 -14.40 24.73 -14.55
N TYR A 330 -14.52 25.97 -14.12
CA TYR A 330 -15.00 26.36 -12.79
C TYR A 330 -16.34 25.71 -12.47
N ASN A 331 -16.47 25.20 -11.25
CA ASN A 331 -17.73 24.72 -10.69
C ASN A 331 -18.07 25.53 -9.43
N ALA A 332 -17.24 25.39 -8.39
CA ALA A 332 -17.42 26.12 -7.13
C ALA A 332 -16.08 26.39 -6.44
N VAL A 333 -16.07 27.33 -5.49
CA VAL A 333 -14.95 27.51 -4.57
C VAL A 333 -14.92 26.36 -3.56
N TYR A 334 -13.72 25.85 -3.26
CA TYR A 334 -13.45 24.79 -2.29
C TYR A 334 -12.65 25.35 -1.10
N GLY A 335 -13.36 25.72 -0.03
CA GLY A 335 -12.75 26.33 1.16
C GLY A 335 -12.27 27.76 0.93
N GLY A 336 -11.14 28.10 1.54
CA GLY A 336 -10.48 29.39 1.43
C GLY A 336 -10.95 30.42 2.46
N ASP A 337 -11.83 30.04 3.38
CA ASP A 337 -12.23 30.91 4.48
C ASP A 337 -11.09 31.01 5.51
N VAL A 338 -10.75 32.24 5.86
CA VAL A 338 -9.67 32.59 6.77
C VAL A 338 -10.21 33.46 7.89
N SER A 339 -10.22 32.95 9.11
CA SER A 339 -10.35 33.74 10.33
C SER A 339 -8.98 33.90 10.97
N PHE A 340 -8.55 35.13 11.19
CA PHE A 340 -7.21 35.43 11.67
C PHE A 340 -7.22 36.70 12.53
N LYS A 341 -6.48 36.70 13.65
CA LYS A 341 -6.42 37.86 14.54
C LYS A 341 -5.38 38.88 14.08
N ALA A 342 -4.13 38.82 14.55
CA ALA A 342 -3.05 39.69 14.09
C ALA A 342 -1.67 39.04 14.23
N ALA A 343 -0.84 39.18 13.20
CA ALA A 343 0.57 38.75 13.17
C ALA A 343 1.27 39.36 11.94
N THR A 344 2.54 38.98 11.72
CA THR A 344 3.21 39.22 10.42
C THR A 344 3.04 38.02 9.50
N VAL A 345 2.45 38.22 8.31
CA VAL A 345 2.27 37.17 7.30
C VAL A 345 2.80 37.65 5.96
N ASN A 346 3.95 37.12 5.52
CA ASN A 346 4.63 37.59 4.30
C ASN A 346 3.78 37.40 3.04
N THR A 347 3.19 36.22 2.84
CA THR A 347 2.22 35.95 1.78
C THR A 347 0.94 35.38 2.36
N PHE A 348 -0.15 36.14 2.27
CA PHE A 348 -1.45 35.73 2.76
C PHE A 348 -2.43 35.58 1.59
N TRP A 349 -2.86 34.35 1.29
CA TRP A 349 -3.66 34.06 0.09
C TRP A 349 -4.85 33.14 0.40
N GLY A 350 -6.07 33.58 0.10
CA GLY A 350 -7.28 32.82 0.38
C GLY A 350 -8.51 33.28 -0.40
N TYR A 351 -9.68 32.74 -0.05
CA TYR A 351 -10.96 33.16 -0.61
C TYR A 351 -11.53 34.33 0.18
N THR A 352 -12.08 34.08 1.37
CA THR A 352 -12.63 35.13 2.24
C THR A 352 -11.77 35.33 3.48
N PHE A 353 -11.73 36.56 3.97
CA PHE A 353 -10.91 36.92 5.12
C PHE A 353 -11.72 37.66 6.17
N ALA A 354 -11.59 37.23 7.43
CA ALA A 354 -12.04 37.92 8.62
C ALA A 354 -10.82 38.20 9.52
N LEU A 355 -10.28 39.41 9.38
CA LEU A 355 -9.06 39.90 10.03
C LEU A 355 -9.42 40.83 11.18
N THR A 356 -9.36 40.32 12.41
CA THR A 356 -9.99 40.94 13.60
C THR A 356 -9.00 41.48 14.64
N GLY A 357 -7.70 41.46 14.37
CA GLY A 357 -6.69 42.01 15.27
C GLY A 357 -6.18 43.39 14.87
N TRP A 358 -5.27 43.93 15.69
CA TRP A 358 -4.63 45.23 15.53
C TRP A 358 -3.14 45.08 15.28
N GLY A 359 -2.52 46.01 14.56
CA GLY A 359 -1.06 46.03 14.39
C GLY A 359 -0.50 44.89 13.54
N ALA A 360 -1.31 44.30 12.66
CA ALA A 360 -0.85 43.26 11.76
C ALA A 360 -0.04 43.83 10.58
N ASN A 361 0.87 43.02 10.03
CA ASN A 361 1.70 43.38 8.88
C ASN A 361 1.59 42.30 7.79
N TYR A 362 1.11 42.68 6.61
CA TYR A 362 0.87 41.79 5.47
C TYR A 362 1.58 42.32 4.22
N PRO A 363 2.86 41.99 3.99
CA PRO A 363 3.58 42.41 2.79
C PRO A 363 2.86 42.06 1.48
N ALA A 364 2.23 40.89 1.38
CA ALA A 364 1.38 40.52 0.26
C ALA A 364 0.06 39.90 0.73
N LEU A 365 -1.07 40.57 0.46
CA LEU A 365 -2.42 40.08 0.74
C LEU A 365 -3.17 39.82 -0.57
N LYS A 366 -3.62 38.58 -0.77
CA LYS A 366 -4.32 38.12 -1.97
C LYS A 366 -5.64 37.48 -1.57
N ALA A 367 -6.76 38.05 -2.00
CA ALA A 367 -8.08 37.52 -1.71
C ALA A 367 -8.88 37.33 -2.99
N HIS A 368 -9.38 36.12 -3.24
CA HIS A 368 -10.30 35.88 -4.35
C HIS A 368 -11.70 36.44 -4.08
N GLY A 369 -12.14 36.42 -2.82
CA GLY A 369 -13.44 36.90 -2.36
C GLY A 369 -13.34 38.16 -1.51
N ASN A 370 -14.26 38.29 -0.54
CA ASN A 370 -14.37 39.47 0.32
C ASN A 370 -13.33 39.44 1.45
N VAL A 371 -12.83 40.62 1.83
CA VAL A 371 -11.95 40.83 2.98
C VAL A 371 -12.63 41.75 3.97
N SER A 372 -12.77 41.32 5.22
CA SER A 372 -13.14 42.18 6.35
C SER A 372 -11.92 42.38 7.22
N ILE A 373 -11.49 43.63 7.40
CA ILE A 373 -10.24 43.97 8.10
C ILE A 373 -10.41 45.18 9.01
N LEU A 374 -10.00 45.04 10.28
CA LEU A 374 -9.95 46.16 11.23
C LEU A 374 -8.85 47.14 10.85
N THR A 375 -7.59 46.75 10.96
CA THR A 375 -6.44 47.56 10.56
C THR A 375 -5.22 46.68 10.32
N ALA A 376 -4.39 47.06 9.36
CA ALA A 376 -3.11 46.44 9.09
C ALA A 376 -2.24 47.35 8.23
N ALA A 377 -0.92 47.17 8.34
CA ALA A 377 0.02 47.63 7.32
C ALA A 377 0.07 46.57 6.21
N ILE A 378 -0.31 46.94 4.98
CA ILE A 378 -0.31 46.06 3.83
C ILE A 378 0.73 46.56 2.83
N GLY A 379 1.58 45.66 2.32
CA GLY A 379 2.51 46.01 1.25
C GLY A 379 1.76 46.18 -0.07
N GLN A 380 1.31 45.07 -0.63
CA GLN A 380 0.48 45.01 -1.84
C GLN A 380 -0.79 44.18 -1.60
N PHE A 381 -1.93 44.69 -2.06
CA PHE A 381 -3.21 43.99 -2.05
C PHE A 381 -3.76 43.69 -3.45
N GLN A 382 -4.23 42.46 -3.63
CA GLN A 382 -4.98 41.99 -4.80
C GLN A 382 -6.31 41.39 -4.34
N GLY A 383 -7.43 42.02 -4.70
CA GLY A 383 -8.77 41.62 -4.27
C GLY A 383 -9.69 41.21 -5.42
N GLY A 384 -10.39 40.09 -5.27
CA GLY A 384 -11.44 39.67 -6.20
C GLY A 384 -12.86 40.03 -5.73
N GLY A 385 -13.05 40.30 -4.43
CA GLY A 385 -14.34 40.74 -3.87
C GLY A 385 -14.28 42.14 -3.26
N ASN A 386 -15.20 42.42 -2.33
CA ASN A 386 -15.29 43.67 -1.59
C ASN A 386 -14.27 43.73 -0.44
N LEU A 387 -13.89 44.95 -0.05
CA LEU A 387 -13.04 45.24 1.09
C LEU A 387 -13.87 46.00 2.13
N ASN A 388 -14.16 45.33 3.25
CA ASN A 388 -14.95 45.84 4.34
C ASN A 388 -14.01 46.38 5.44
N VAL A 389 -14.10 47.67 5.73
CA VAL A 389 -13.20 48.39 6.66
C VAL A 389 -13.98 49.14 7.72
N GLN A 390 -13.29 49.59 8.78
CA GLN A 390 -13.87 50.50 9.76
C GLN A 390 -13.58 51.96 9.37
N GLN A 391 -14.60 52.82 9.35
CA GLN A 391 -14.50 54.19 8.80
C GLN A 391 -13.34 55.03 9.37
N TYR A 392 -13.08 54.90 10.67
CA TYR A 392 -12.05 55.66 11.38
C TYR A 392 -10.71 54.93 11.54
N ASN A 393 -10.60 53.72 10.99
CA ASN A 393 -9.44 52.86 11.14
C ASN A 393 -9.32 52.00 9.89
N THR A 394 -8.74 52.55 8.83
CA THR A 394 -8.57 51.87 7.54
C THR A 394 -7.17 51.26 7.44
N PRO A 395 -7.00 50.16 6.69
CA PRO A 395 -5.68 49.62 6.42
C PRO A 395 -4.85 50.59 5.57
N THR A 396 -3.53 50.51 5.70
CA THR A 396 -2.59 51.28 4.87
C THR A 396 -1.96 50.39 3.81
N PHE A 397 -1.72 50.96 2.62
CA PHE A 397 -1.10 50.25 1.49
C PHE A 397 0.21 50.92 1.11
N ALA A 398 1.33 50.22 1.21
CA ALA A 398 2.66 50.75 0.88
C ALA A 398 2.89 50.84 -0.65
N SER A 399 2.18 50.04 -1.45
CA SER A 399 2.31 49.97 -2.90
C SER A 399 0.95 49.96 -3.59
N ALA A 400 0.94 50.28 -4.88
CA ALA A 400 -0.27 50.27 -5.71
C ALA A 400 -0.98 48.90 -5.61
N SER A 401 -2.23 48.96 -5.20
CA SER A 401 -3.10 47.83 -4.87
C SER A 401 -4.41 47.93 -5.63
N GLN A 402 -4.99 46.79 -5.97
CA GLN A 402 -6.18 46.72 -6.83
C GLN A 402 -7.19 45.70 -6.31
N MET A 403 -8.48 45.99 -6.54
CA MET A 403 -9.55 45.06 -6.26
C MET A 403 -10.69 45.13 -7.30
N ALA A 404 -11.35 44.00 -7.54
CA ALA A 404 -12.49 43.92 -8.45
C ALA A 404 -13.81 44.40 -7.83
N GLY A 405 -13.97 44.27 -6.51
CA GLY A 405 -15.15 44.75 -5.79
C GLY A 405 -15.05 46.23 -5.38
N THR A 406 -15.82 46.60 -4.36
CA THR A 406 -15.91 47.97 -3.83
C THR A 406 -15.53 48.04 -2.36
N LEU A 407 -15.20 49.24 -1.87
CA LEU A 407 -15.05 49.54 -0.45
C LEU A 407 -16.43 49.55 0.25
N ARG A 408 -16.52 48.93 1.42
CA ARG A 408 -17.73 48.90 2.27
C ARG A 408 -17.34 49.09 3.73
N ASN A 409 -18.31 49.46 4.56
CA ASN A 409 -18.15 49.38 6.01
C ASN A 409 -18.23 47.93 6.47
N MET A 410 -17.75 47.63 7.68
CA MET A 410 -17.81 46.28 8.26
C MET A 410 -19.23 45.70 8.40
N ASP A 411 -20.24 46.55 8.57
CA ASP A 411 -21.66 46.16 8.59
C ASP A 411 -22.24 45.90 7.18
N GLY A 412 -21.42 46.03 6.14
CA GLY A 412 -21.81 45.87 4.75
C GLY A 412 -22.45 47.10 4.11
N SER A 413 -22.62 48.21 4.84
CA SER A 413 -23.12 49.47 4.26
C SER A 413 -22.09 50.11 3.31
N VAL A 414 -22.54 51.09 2.52
CA VAL A 414 -21.66 51.83 1.59
C VAL A 414 -20.64 52.63 2.39
N TYR A 415 -19.36 52.50 2.04
CA TYR A 415 -18.30 53.30 2.64
C TYR A 415 -18.40 54.76 2.17
N SER A 416 -18.53 55.69 3.11
CA SER A 416 -18.66 57.14 2.85
C SER A 416 -17.42 57.96 3.23
N GLY A 417 -16.33 57.29 3.64
CA GLY A 417 -15.05 57.95 3.91
C GLY A 417 -14.29 58.33 2.63
N GLY A 418 -13.14 58.98 2.80
CA GLY A 418 -12.27 59.36 1.68
C GLY A 418 -11.61 58.15 0.99
N SER A 419 -11.12 58.35 -0.23
CA SER A 419 -10.35 57.32 -0.94
C SER A 419 -9.14 56.87 -0.12
N ILE A 420 -8.90 55.56 -0.05
CA ILE A 420 -7.70 55.03 0.61
C ILE A 420 -6.51 55.13 -0.36
N THR A 421 -5.42 55.76 0.08
CA THR A 421 -4.20 55.91 -0.70
C THR A 421 -3.67 54.57 -1.21
N ASN A 422 -3.19 54.55 -2.47
CA ASN A 422 -2.66 53.38 -3.17
C ASN A 422 -3.68 52.24 -3.45
N LEU A 423 -4.98 52.43 -3.20
CA LEU A 423 -6.00 51.44 -3.52
C LEU A 423 -6.87 51.88 -4.71
N THR A 424 -6.91 51.05 -5.75
CA THR A 424 -7.86 51.19 -6.88
C THR A 424 -8.95 50.13 -6.76
N THR A 425 -10.21 50.52 -6.91
CA THR A 425 -11.37 49.62 -6.81
C THR A 425 -12.04 49.39 -8.17
N ALA A 426 -12.95 48.42 -8.26
CA ALA A 426 -13.69 48.07 -9.50
C ALA A 426 -12.82 47.67 -10.71
N VAL A 427 -11.65 47.05 -10.48
CA VAL A 427 -10.75 46.54 -11.52
C VAL A 427 -11.10 45.07 -11.83
N SER A 428 -11.78 44.81 -12.96
CA SER A 428 -12.35 43.49 -13.30
C SER A 428 -11.34 42.33 -13.33
N THR A 429 -10.06 42.59 -13.60
CA THR A 429 -8.99 41.58 -13.67
C THR A 429 -8.14 41.49 -12.40
N ALA A 430 -8.51 42.19 -11.32
CA ALA A 430 -7.69 42.25 -10.10
C ALA A 430 -7.73 40.99 -9.24
N SER A 431 -8.64 40.04 -9.52
CA SER A 431 -8.75 38.81 -8.73
C SER A 431 -7.46 37.99 -8.83
N PRO A 432 -6.81 37.64 -7.71
CA PRO A 432 -5.58 36.85 -7.72
C PRO A 432 -5.82 35.35 -7.95
N GLY A 433 -7.08 34.90 -8.01
CA GLY A 433 -7.42 33.48 -7.99
C GLY A 433 -7.17 32.84 -6.61
N LEU A 434 -7.06 31.51 -6.56
CA LEU A 434 -6.87 30.75 -5.33
C LEU A 434 -5.57 29.92 -5.35
N PRO A 435 -4.92 29.71 -4.19
CA PRO A 435 -3.62 29.03 -4.11
C PRO A 435 -3.70 27.52 -4.35
N GLY A 436 -4.88 26.91 -4.20
CA GLY A 436 -5.05 25.46 -4.17
C GLY A 436 -4.97 24.91 -2.75
N VAL A 437 -5.60 23.75 -2.54
CA VAL A 437 -5.53 23.01 -1.27
C VAL A 437 -4.37 22.02 -1.37
N PRO A 438 -3.48 21.95 -0.37
CA PRO A 438 -2.39 20.98 -0.41
C PRO A 438 -2.93 19.55 -0.36
N TYR A 439 -2.22 18.62 -0.98
CA TYR A 439 -2.54 17.20 -0.96
C TYR A 439 -1.57 16.45 -0.06
N CYS A 440 -2.10 15.69 0.90
CA CYS A 440 -1.30 14.85 1.78
C CYS A 440 -1.27 13.43 1.23
N ASP A 441 -0.27 13.12 0.41
CA ASP A 441 -0.10 11.78 -0.15
C ASP A 441 0.28 10.78 0.95
N LEU A 442 -0.69 9.95 1.32
CA LEU A 442 -0.55 8.86 2.28
C LEU A 442 -1.21 7.63 1.67
N THR A 443 -0.42 6.59 1.52
CA THR A 443 -0.86 5.27 1.09
C THR A 443 -0.50 4.28 2.20
N PHE A 444 -1.48 3.49 2.61
CA PHE A 444 -1.31 2.46 3.62
C PHE A 444 -1.55 1.12 2.96
N LYS A 445 -0.67 0.17 3.25
CA LYS A 445 -0.78 -1.22 2.82
C LYS A 445 -0.99 -2.06 4.06
N ALA A 446 -1.95 -2.97 4.00
CA ALA A 446 -2.18 -3.91 5.09
C ALA A 446 -0.88 -4.63 5.45
N VAL A 447 -0.59 -4.69 6.75
CA VAL A 447 0.51 -5.45 7.32
C VAL A 447 0.05 -6.89 7.43
N ASP A 448 0.73 -7.78 6.73
CA ASP A 448 0.56 -9.23 6.79
C ASP A 448 1.93 -9.83 7.08
N VAL A 449 2.18 -10.19 8.34
CA VAL A 449 3.46 -10.78 8.72
C VAL A 449 3.49 -12.26 8.41
N THR A 450 2.34 -12.91 8.16
CA THR A 450 2.29 -14.34 7.82
C THR A 450 3.04 -14.59 6.50
N ALA A 451 2.92 -13.68 5.54
CA ALA A 451 3.68 -13.71 4.30
C ALA A 451 5.20 -13.66 4.49
N LEU A 452 5.68 -13.15 5.63
CA LEU A 452 7.10 -13.02 5.96
C LEU A 452 7.72 -14.23 6.68
N GLN A 453 6.92 -15.22 7.03
CA GLN A 453 7.36 -16.36 7.84
C GLN A 453 8.54 -17.14 7.20
N SER A 454 8.58 -17.25 5.86
CA SER A 454 9.67 -17.93 5.14
C SER A 454 11.00 -17.18 5.17
N GLN A 455 10.96 -15.86 5.37
CA GLN A 455 12.14 -15.01 5.47
C GLN A 455 12.70 -14.96 6.90
N ALA A 456 11.93 -15.42 7.89
CA ALA A 456 12.34 -15.44 9.27
C ALA A 456 13.49 -16.44 9.53
N ASN A 457 14.21 -16.24 10.63
CA ASN A 457 15.24 -17.16 11.11
C ASN A 457 14.74 -18.07 12.22
N TYR A 458 13.86 -17.54 13.07
CA TYR A 458 13.30 -18.22 14.22
C TYR A 458 11.78 -18.03 14.21
N VAL A 459 11.05 -19.13 14.01
CA VAL A 459 9.59 -19.13 13.86
C VAL A 459 8.97 -19.76 15.11
N PHE A 460 8.36 -18.92 15.94
CA PHE A 460 7.63 -19.30 17.14
C PHE A 460 6.16 -19.48 16.81
N TYR A 461 5.65 -20.70 16.98
CA TYR A 461 4.27 -21.06 16.63
C TYR A 461 3.67 -22.05 17.63
N PHE A 462 2.35 -22.26 17.56
CA PHE A 462 1.66 -23.22 18.41
C PHE A 462 1.19 -24.43 17.62
N ASN A 463 1.49 -25.63 18.10
CA ASN A 463 0.83 -26.86 17.65
C ASN A 463 -0.20 -27.28 18.72
N GLY A 464 -1.47 -26.94 18.47
CA GLY A 464 -2.49 -26.94 19.52
C GLY A 464 -2.14 -25.91 20.60
N THR A 465 -1.90 -26.37 21.84
CA THR A 465 -1.44 -25.53 22.96
C THR A 465 0.07 -25.60 23.19
N THR A 466 0.79 -26.44 22.43
CA THR A 466 2.22 -26.66 22.64
C THR A 466 3.04 -25.56 21.97
N PRO A 467 3.93 -24.86 22.70
CA PRO A 467 4.82 -23.86 22.11
C PRO A 467 5.95 -24.56 21.32
N MET A 468 6.07 -24.20 20.06
CA MET A 468 7.03 -24.78 19.12
C MET A 468 7.97 -23.71 18.57
N LEU A 469 9.20 -24.12 18.27
CA LEU A 469 10.18 -23.33 17.52
C LEU A 469 10.62 -24.08 16.28
N LYS A 470 10.66 -23.38 15.16
CA LYS A 470 11.35 -23.80 13.94
C LYS A 470 12.51 -22.84 13.67
N ILE A 471 13.69 -23.40 13.39
CA ILE A 471 14.91 -22.64 13.07
C ILE A 471 15.17 -22.80 11.57
N GLN A 472 15.41 -21.71 10.85
CA GLN A 472 15.71 -21.80 9.42
C GLN A 472 16.66 -20.69 9.01
N ASN A 473 17.32 -20.84 7.87
CA ASN A 473 18.27 -19.85 7.37
C ASN A 473 19.40 -19.50 8.38
N ILE A 474 19.76 -20.39 9.30
CA ILE A 474 20.84 -20.18 10.29
C ILE A 474 21.99 -21.17 10.07
N LYS A 475 23.21 -20.68 10.20
CA LYS A 475 24.42 -21.50 10.32
C LYS A 475 25.16 -21.18 11.61
N LYS A 476 25.95 -22.14 12.09
CA LYS A 476 26.89 -21.94 13.20
C LYS A 476 28.13 -21.20 12.73
N SER A 477 28.98 -20.78 13.67
CA SER A 477 30.26 -20.12 13.39
C SER A 477 31.18 -20.94 12.50
N ASP A 478 31.16 -22.28 12.62
CA ASP A 478 31.91 -23.23 11.78
C ASP A 478 31.31 -23.45 10.37
N GLY A 479 30.19 -22.79 10.05
CA GLY A 479 29.50 -22.90 8.77
C GLY A 479 28.55 -24.09 8.64
N SER A 480 28.45 -24.96 9.65
CA SER A 480 27.49 -26.06 9.67
C SER A 480 26.05 -25.56 9.82
N ALA A 481 25.11 -26.29 9.22
CA ALA A 481 23.69 -25.98 9.34
C ALA A 481 23.18 -26.25 10.76
N VAL A 482 22.24 -25.44 11.23
CA VAL A 482 21.45 -25.74 12.43
C VAL A 482 20.24 -26.58 12.02
N ALA A 483 19.93 -27.64 12.78
CA ALA A 483 18.77 -28.47 12.49
C ALA A 483 17.47 -27.63 12.59
N GLU A 484 16.55 -27.87 11.66
CA GLU A 484 15.39 -27.00 11.45
C GLU A 484 14.32 -27.12 12.57
N GLY A 485 14.32 -28.23 13.30
CA GLY A 485 13.28 -28.59 14.25
C GLY A 485 12.22 -29.51 13.62
N PRO A 486 10.98 -29.57 14.17
CA PRO A 486 10.43 -28.64 15.16
C PRO A 486 10.90 -28.94 16.59
N TYR A 487 11.17 -27.89 17.36
CA TYR A 487 11.55 -28.00 18.77
C TYR A 487 10.35 -27.69 19.67
N ASN A 488 10.00 -28.61 20.55
CA ASN A 488 8.98 -28.38 21.57
C ASN A 488 9.59 -27.58 22.72
N LEU A 489 9.26 -26.30 22.82
CA LEU A 489 9.87 -25.37 23.78
C LEU A 489 9.49 -25.66 25.24
N ALA A 490 8.40 -26.40 25.49
CA ALA A 490 7.98 -26.77 26.83
C ALA A 490 8.88 -27.86 27.44
N THR A 491 9.44 -28.72 26.60
CA THR A 491 10.18 -29.93 27.00
C THR A 491 11.64 -29.94 26.56
N THR A 492 11.99 -29.21 25.50
CA THR A 492 13.36 -29.15 24.96
C THR A 492 14.09 -27.95 25.55
N ASP A 493 15.20 -28.20 26.26
CA ASP A 493 16.07 -27.13 26.74
C ASP A 493 16.91 -26.56 25.60
N LEU A 494 16.58 -25.34 25.18
CA LEU A 494 17.28 -24.58 24.14
C LEU A 494 18.15 -23.44 24.68
N ARG A 495 18.53 -23.49 25.95
CA ARG A 495 19.51 -22.53 26.50
C ARG A 495 20.84 -22.63 25.79
N THR A 496 21.24 -23.84 25.39
CA THR A 496 22.41 -24.06 24.53
C THR A 496 22.05 -24.88 23.31
N LEU A 497 22.78 -24.67 22.22
CA LEU A 497 22.65 -25.45 20.99
C LEU A 497 24.04 -25.68 20.40
N GLY A 498 24.44 -26.94 20.20
CA GLY A 498 25.78 -27.26 19.73
C GLY A 498 26.91 -26.71 20.61
N GLY A 499 26.70 -26.62 21.92
CA GLY A 499 27.69 -26.14 22.90
C GLY A 499 27.79 -24.62 23.07
N ALA A 500 27.01 -23.84 22.32
CA ALA A 500 26.96 -22.38 22.44
C ALA A 500 25.64 -21.89 23.03
N ASN A 501 25.66 -20.75 23.74
CA ASN A 501 24.45 -20.09 24.23
C ASN A 501 23.53 -19.71 23.07
N PHE A 502 22.24 -20.06 23.19
CA PHE A 502 21.26 -19.87 22.13
C PHE A 502 20.09 -19.02 22.60
N MET A 503 19.04 -19.59 23.20
CA MET A 503 17.84 -18.84 23.62
C MET A 503 17.62 -18.95 25.13
N ILE A 504 18.31 -18.11 25.90
CA ILE A 504 18.28 -18.13 27.36
C ILE A 504 17.41 -16.99 27.87
N CYS A 505 16.36 -17.33 28.61
CA CYS A 505 15.42 -16.43 29.26
C CYS A 505 15.30 -16.74 30.76
N SER A 506 14.37 -16.05 31.44
CA SER A 506 14.11 -16.15 32.88
C SER A 506 15.37 -15.93 33.72
N TYR A 507 16.22 -14.97 33.31
CA TYR A 507 17.48 -14.63 33.98
C TYR A 507 18.46 -15.82 34.05
N GLY A 508 18.48 -16.67 33.01
CA GLY A 508 19.36 -17.84 32.94
C GLY A 508 18.67 -19.17 33.29
N ASN A 509 17.50 -19.10 33.93
CA ASN A 509 16.87 -20.27 34.51
C ASN A 509 16.15 -21.17 33.49
N ASN A 510 15.74 -20.64 32.33
CA ASN A 510 15.00 -21.41 31.33
C ASN A 510 15.32 -20.95 29.90
N ASN A 511 14.86 -21.70 28.91
CA ASN A 511 14.83 -21.25 27.52
C ASN A 511 13.65 -20.30 27.25
N CYS A 512 13.79 -19.46 26.23
CA CYS A 512 12.74 -18.53 25.80
C CYS A 512 11.50 -19.26 25.28
N GLY A 513 10.30 -18.75 25.61
CA GLY A 513 9.01 -19.28 25.15
C GLY A 513 8.52 -20.56 25.83
N ARG A 514 9.21 -21.06 26.87
CA ARG A 514 8.90 -22.33 27.54
C ARG A 514 7.46 -22.42 28.08
N THR A 515 6.93 -21.33 28.64
CA THR A 515 5.61 -21.26 29.28
C THR A 515 4.56 -20.58 28.40
N ALA A 516 4.86 -20.36 27.11
CA ALA A 516 3.94 -19.67 26.21
C ALA A 516 2.70 -20.54 25.91
N THR A 517 1.55 -19.88 25.79
CA THR A 517 0.28 -20.51 25.38
C THR A 517 -0.42 -19.60 24.37
N PRO A 518 -1.36 -20.11 23.54
CA PRO A 518 -2.12 -19.27 22.62
C PRO A 518 -2.86 -18.11 23.32
N GLY A 519 -3.29 -18.30 24.58
CA GLY A 519 -4.01 -17.27 25.35
C GLY A 519 -3.09 -16.20 25.95
N THR A 520 -1.90 -16.55 26.40
CA THR A 520 -0.94 -15.60 27.00
C THR A 520 -0.01 -14.95 25.97
N GLY A 521 0.11 -15.54 24.79
CA GLY A 521 1.15 -15.19 23.81
C GLY A 521 2.55 -15.58 24.29
N TRP A 522 3.55 -14.94 23.68
CA TRP A 522 4.97 -15.17 23.92
C TRP A 522 5.51 -14.15 24.92
N ILE A 523 5.80 -14.57 26.16
CA ILE A 523 6.38 -13.69 27.17
C ILE A 523 7.84 -14.07 27.36
N LEU A 524 8.74 -13.19 26.90
CA LEU A 524 10.19 -13.36 26.98
C LEU A 524 10.74 -12.47 28.09
N THR A 525 10.73 -13.01 29.31
CA THR A 525 11.25 -12.31 30.48
C THR A 525 12.73 -12.62 30.70
N GLY A 526 13.54 -11.63 31.06
CA GLY A 526 14.93 -11.81 31.49
C GLY A 526 15.81 -12.49 30.46
N ILE A 527 15.79 -11.99 29.22
CA ILE A 527 16.62 -12.51 28.11
C ILE A 527 18.08 -12.29 28.45
N THR A 528 18.91 -13.33 28.36
CA THR A 528 20.37 -13.26 28.60
C THR A 528 21.19 -13.69 27.39
N ALA A 529 20.58 -14.47 26.49
CA ALA A 529 21.12 -14.78 25.17
C ALA A 529 19.96 -14.95 24.19
N LEU A 530 20.02 -14.25 23.08
CA LEU A 530 19.15 -14.44 21.93
C LEU A 530 19.99 -14.20 20.66
N PRO A 531 20.02 -15.15 19.71
CA PRO A 531 20.86 -15.00 18.53
C PRO A 531 20.31 -13.91 17.59
N PRO A 532 21.18 -13.25 16.82
CA PRO A 532 20.73 -12.21 15.90
C PRO A 532 19.91 -12.79 14.74
N GLY A 533 19.00 -11.98 14.21
CA GLY A 533 18.20 -12.32 13.03
C GLY A 533 16.71 -11.97 13.18
N VAL A 534 15.90 -12.52 12.30
CA VAL A 534 14.46 -12.26 12.22
C VAL A 534 13.69 -13.27 13.08
N LEU A 535 12.96 -12.76 14.07
CA LEU A 535 12.06 -13.50 14.95
C LEU A 535 10.64 -13.34 14.44
N TRP A 536 9.94 -14.44 14.20
CA TRP A 536 8.54 -14.44 13.80
C TRP A 536 7.68 -15.13 14.86
N PHE A 537 6.62 -14.47 15.30
CA PHE A 537 5.72 -14.94 16.36
C PHE A 537 4.29 -15.07 15.85
N GLN A 538 3.72 -16.27 16.00
CA GLN A 538 2.28 -16.49 15.91
C GLN A 538 1.62 -15.95 17.19
N GLY A 539 0.91 -14.84 17.08
CA GLY A 539 0.24 -14.16 18.20
C GLY A 539 1.05 -13.01 18.79
N ALA A 540 0.63 -12.56 19.98
CA ALA A 540 1.27 -11.43 20.67
C ALA A 540 2.60 -11.84 21.31
N VAL A 541 3.54 -10.90 21.40
CA VAL A 541 4.86 -11.08 22.04
C VAL A 541 5.19 -9.94 23.00
N SER A 542 5.79 -10.27 24.14
CA SER A 542 6.24 -9.32 25.15
C SER A 542 7.71 -9.54 25.47
N PHE A 543 8.50 -8.48 25.45
CA PHE A 543 9.90 -8.45 25.89
C PHE A 543 9.96 -7.76 27.25
N ASP A 544 10.41 -8.49 28.26
CA ASP A 544 10.38 -8.04 29.65
C ASP A 544 11.73 -8.23 30.35
N GLY A 545 12.59 -7.23 30.27
CA GLY A 545 13.97 -7.31 30.76
C GLY A 545 14.90 -8.07 29.81
N VAL A 546 15.94 -7.40 29.35
CA VAL A 546 16.97 -7.93 28.46
C VAL A 546 18.34 -7.57 29.05
N GLN A 547 19.13 -8.59 29.36
CA GLN A 547 20.50 -8.44 29.82
C GLN A 547 21.46 -8.40 28.63
N GLY A 548 22.52 -7.59 28.74
CA GLY A 548 23.56 -7.47 27.72
C GLY A 548 23.77 -6.02 27.29
N SER A 549 24.22 -5.82 26.04
CA SER A 549 24.49 -4.49 25.48
C SER A 549 23.49 -4.08 24.40
N ARG A 550 22.89 -5.03 23.67
CA ARG A 550 21.83 -4.80 22.68
C ARG A 550 21.05 -6.08 22.36
N LEU A 551 19.85 -5.92 21.84
CA LEU A 551 19.11 -6.95 21.12
C LEU A 551 19.26 -6.70 19.61
N THR A 552 19.68 -7.68 18.81
CA THR A 552 19.90 -7.48 17.36
C THR A 552 18.93 -8.32 16.56
N ASN A 553 17.67 -7.89 16.51
CA ASN A 553 16.59 -8.67 15.93
C ASN A 553 15.57 -7.82 15.20
N THR A 554 14.97 -8.42 14.18
CA THR A 554 13.67 -7.99 13.65
C THR A 554 12.60 -8.79 14.39
N VAL A 555 11.56 -8.13 14.89
CA VAL A 555 10.43 -8.77 15.58
C VAL A 555 9.20 -8.69 14.67
N LEU A 556 8.74 -9.84 14.18
CA LEU A 556 7.51 -9.98 13.40
C LEU A 556 6.43 -10.65 14.26
N ALA A 557 5.24 -10.09 14.35
CA ALA A 557 4.16 -10.66 15.16
C ALA A 557 2.78 -10.54 14.50
N THR A 558 2.01 -11.63 14.48
CA THR A 558 0.61 -11.58 14.02
C THR A 558 -0.33 -10.96 15.06
N GLY A 559 0.19 -10.63 16.26
CA GLY A 559 -0.53 -9.94 17.33
C GLY A 559 0.17 -8.64 17.76
N ASN A 560 -0.07 -8.23 19.00
CA ASN A 560 0.57 -7.05 19.58
C ASN A 560 2.02 -7.33 19.99
N VAL A 561 2.87 -6.31 19.93
CA VAL A 561 4.22 -6.32 20.49
C VAL A 561 4.24 -5.44 21.74
N THR A 562 4.78 -5.95 22.84
CA THR A 562 4.91 -5.23 24.11
C THR A 562 6.38 -5.16 24.52
N LEU A 563 6.86 -3.94 24.79
CA LEU A 563 8.19 -3.64 25.27
C LEU A 563 8.05 -2.97 26.66
N THR A 564 8.40 -3.69 27.74
CA THR A 564 8.15 -3.23 29.12
C THR A 564 9.20 -2.21 29.59
N SER A 565 8.88 -1.46 30.66
CA SER A 565 9.69 -0.33 31.13
C SER A 565 10.91 -0.69 32.00
N SER A 566 11.26 -1.97 32.18
CA SER A 566 12.30 -2.36 33.14
C SER A 566 13.42 -3.21 32.53
N GLY A 567 14.67 -2.87 32.87
CA GLY A 567 15.85 -3.68 32.57
C GLY A 567 16.09 -3.90 31.07
N HIS A 568 15.78 -2.93 30.21
CA HIS A 568 15.90 -3.06 28.77
C HIS A 568 17.20 -2.45 28.22
N ILE A 569 17.66 -3.01 27.11
CA ILE A 569 18.76 -2.52 26.27
C ILE A 569 18.21 -2.16 24.90
N PRO A 570 18.93 -1.40 24.06
CA PRO A 570 18.39 -1.01 22.78
C PRO A 570 18.12 -2.21 21.85
N LEU A 571 17.03 -2.12 21.09
CA LEU A 571 16.68 -3.04 20.02
C LEU A 571 17.22 -2.51 18.70
N TYR A 572 18.04 -3.30 18.00
CA TYR A 572 18.56 -3.00 16.68
C TYR A 572 18.00 -3.98 15.65
N ALA A 573 17.40 -3.45 14.60
CA ALA A 573 17.21 -4.20 13.36
C ALA A 573 18.59 -4.64 12.82
N PRO A 574 18.71 -5.83 12.20
CA PRO A 574 19.99 -6.38 11.76
C PRO A 574 20.86 -5.40 10.96
N ASN A 575 20.29 -4.70 9.96
CA ASN A 575 21.04 -3.77 9.11
C ASN A 575 21.45 -2.49 9.83
N PHE A 576 20.77 -2.13 10.93
CA PHE A 576 21.15 -1.00 11.80
C PHE A 576 22.26 -1.38 12.78
N SER A 577 22.38 -2.66 13.13
CA SER A 577 23.44 -3.17 14.01
C SER A 577 24.78 -3.36 13.27
N GLY A 578 24.74 -3.54 11.95
CA GLY A 578 25.89 -3.75 11.08
C GLY A 578 26.41 -5.20 11.09
N TYR A 579 27.21 -5.55 10.07
CA TYR A 579 27.64 -6.94 9.83
C TYR A 579 28.41 -7.56 11.00
N SER A 580 29.16 -6.75 11.77
CA SER A 580 29.97 -7.25 12.89
C SER A 580 29.10 -7.87 13.98
N ASN A 581 27.92 -7.30 14.24
CA ASN A 581 26.99 -7.78 15.27
C ASN A 581 26.03 -8.86 14.77
N VAL A 582 25.79 -8.94 13.46
CA VAL A 582 24.85 -9.91 12.86
C VAL A 582 25.56 -11.18 12.39
N CYS A 583 26.72 -11.03 11.75
CA CYS A 583 27.34 -12.10 10.96
C CYS A 583 28.49 -12.80 11.69
N THR A 584 29.03 -12.27 12.79
CA THR A 584 30.24 -12.84 13.43
C THR A 584 29.95 -13.73 14.65
N GLY A 585 28.70 -13.81 15.10
CA GLY A 585 28.30 -14.60 16.27
C GLY A 585 28.35 -16.12 16.07
N SER A 586 28.14 -16.85 17.18
CA SER A 586 28.06 -18.33 17.21
C SER A 586 26.97 -18.88 16.30
N PHE A 587 25.93 -18.09 16.06
CA PHE A 587 24.86 -18.34 15.11
C PHE A 587 24.70 -17.09 14.24
N TRP A 588 24.57 -17.28 12.93
CA TRP A 588 24.41 -16.18 12.00
C TRP A 588 23.34 -16.47 10.93
N PRO A 589 22.53 -15.46 10.56
CA PRO A 589 21.49 -15.58 9.56
C PRO A 589 22.04 -15.56 8.14
N THR A 590 21.91 -16.68 7.44
CA THR A 590 22.41 -16.90 6.07
C THR A 590 21.72 -16.05 5.01
N ASN A 591 20.47 -15.65 5.24
CA ASN A 591 19.73 -14.75 4.36
C ASN A 591 20.15 -13.29 4.52
N LEU A 592 20.64 -12.88 5.71
CA LEU A 592 21.05 -11.48 5.98
C LEU A 592 22.56 -11.25 5.81
N CYS A 593 23.36 -12.31 5.81
CA CYS A 593 24.81 -12.23 5.78
C CYS A 593 25.43 -12.86 4.54
N ASN A 594 26.31 -12.10 3.90
CA ASN A 594 27.25 -12.62 2.92
C ASN A 594 28.62 -12.85 3.58
N LYS A 595 28.88 -14.09 4.01
CA LYS A 595 30.18 -14.51 4.54
C LYS A 595 31.24 -14.86 3.48
N SER A 596 30.87 -14.89 2.21
CA SER A 596 31.85 -15.08 1.12
C SER A 596 32.65 -13.80 0.83
N ALA A 597 32.14 -12.64 1.27
CA ALA A 597 32.86 -11.37 1.22
C ALA A 597 33.98 -11.31 2.27
N ASN A 598 35.05 -10.57 1.97
CA ASN A 598 36.15 -10.30 2.90
C ASN A 598 36.39 -8.79 3.06
N PRO A 599 36.08 -8.17 4.21
CA PRO A 599 35.43 -8.79 5.39
C PRO A 599 33.98 -9.24 5.10
N PRO A 600 33.38 -10.09 5.96
CA PRO A 600 31.97 -10.44 5.83
C PRO A 600 31.08 -9.19 5.71
N ALA A 601 30.01 -9.29 4.93
CA ALA A 601 29.12 -8.17 4.65
C ALA A 601 27.65 -8.55 4.88
N LEU A 602 26.77 -7.54 4.92
CA LEU A 602 25.34 -7.77 4.79
C LEU A 602 25.02 -8.23 3.36
N THR A 603 23.98 -9.05 3.20
CA THR A 603 23.52 -9.51 1.89
C THR A 603 23.04 -8.31 1.06
N SER A 604 23.51 -8.21 -0.19
CA SER A 604 23.05 -7.20 -1.14
C SER A 604 21.87 -7.70 -1.98
N TRP A 605 21.08 -6.77 -2.50
CA TRP A 605 19.98 -7.05 -3.43
C TRP A 605 19.91 -5.96 -4.50
N THR A 606 19.20 -6.25 -5.59
CA THR A 606 19.02 -5.30 -6.69
C THR A 606 17.55 -4.94 -6.81
N ASP A 607 17.26 -3.64 -6.88
CA ASP A 607 15.89 -3.14 -7.00
C ASP A 607 15.35 -3.28 -8.43
N SER A 608 14.08 -2.91 -8.62
CA SER A 608 13.41 -2.95 -9.92
C SER A 608 13.96 -1.93 -10.93
N ALA A 609 14.72 -0.94 -10.47
CA ALA A 609 15.44 0.02 -11.30
C ALA A 609 16.87 -0.44 -11.66
N GLY A 610 17.31 -1.61 -11.16
CA GLY A 610 18.65 -2.14 -11.39
C GLY A 610 19.72 -1.58 -10.44
N ALA A 611 19.35 -0.83 -9.41
CA ALA A 611 20.26 -0.31 -8.41
C ALA A 611 20.60 -1.38 -7.36
N SER A 612 21.87 -1.47 -6.98
CA SER A 612 22.34 -2.39 -5.95
C SER A 612 22.26 -1.74 -4.57
N HIS A 613 21.71 -2.47 -3.62
CA HIS A 613 21.51 -2.05 -2.23
C HIS A 613 22.19 -3.02 -1.26
N SER A 614 22.61 -2.53 -0.10
CA SER A 614 23.21 -3.34 0.97
C SER A 614 22.23 -3.59 2.10
N GLY A 615 22.10 -4.85 2.52
CA GLY A 615 21.14 -5.28 3.52
C GLY A 615 19.75 -5.46 2.92
N ILE A 616 19.20 -6.68 3.04
CA ILE A 616 17.85 -6.94 2.55
C ILE A 616 16.79 -6.21 3.40
N PRO A 617 15.65 -5.77 2.84
CA PRO A 617 14.70 -4.88 3.51
C PRO A 617 14.17 -5.36 4.87
N ILE A 618 13.96 -6.66 5.05
CA ILE A 618 13.51 -7.23 6.34
C ILE A 618 14.48 -6.94 7.49
N GLY A 619 15.79 -6.80 7.18
CA GLY A 619 16.81 -6.42 8.15
C GLY A 619 16.80 -4.93 8.52
N ASN A 620 16.03 -4.09 7.83
CA ASN A 620 15.85 -2.67 8.16
C ASN A 620 14.70 -2.45 9.15
N VAL A 621 13.88 -3.47 9.39
CA VAL A 621 12.71 -3.38 10.27
C VAL A 621 13.08 -3.91 11.64
N ALA A 622 12.84 -3.11 12.69
CA ALA A 622 13.01 -3.56 14.06
C ALA A 622 11.75 -4.29 14.53
N ILE A 623 10.56 -3.75 14.20
CA ILE A 623 9.28 -4.30 14.60
C ILE A 623 8.28 -4.20 13.44
N GLU A 624 7.68 -5.32 13.08
CA GLU A 624 6.49 -5.39 12.22
C GLU A 624 5.41 -6.19 12.91
N ALA A 625 4.24 -5.60 13.11
CA ALA A 625 3.16 -6.26 13.83
C ALA A 625 1.81 -6.02 13.15
N GLU A 626 0.99 -7.06 13.02
CA GLU A 626 -0.39 -6.88 12.55
C GLU A 626 -1.25 -6.14 13.59
N GLY A 627 -0.85 -6.21 14.86
CA GLY A 627 -1.45 -5.50 15.99
C GLY A 627 -0.74 -4.18 16.35
N ALA A 628 -0.89 -3.79 17.61
CA ALA A 628 -0.33 -2.59 18.20
C ALA A 628 1.08 -2.80 18.79
N LEU A 629 1.84 -1.70 18.94
CA LEU A 629 3.06 -1.64 19.75
C LEU A 629 2.75 -0.95 21.07
N ASN A 630 3.01 -1.62 22.19
CA ASN A 630 3.00 -1.02 23.52
C ASN A 630 4.45 -0.86 23.99
N THR A 631 4.90 0.36 24.26
CA THR A 631 6.31 0.64 24.54
C THR A 631 6.50 1.70 25.62
N SER A 632 7.58 1.57 26.39
CA SER A 632 7.94 2.50 27.45
C SER A 632 9.45 2.57 27.62
N GLY A 633 10.07 3.71 27.29
CA GLY A 633 11.51 3.95 27.54
C GLY A 633 12.50 3.28 26.59
N TRP A 634 12.06 2.60 25.53
CA TRP A 634 12.96 1.83 24.65
C TRP A 634 13.69 2.71 23.62
N ASP A 635 14.94 2.36 23.36
CA ASP A 635 15.67 2.80 22.17
C ASP A 635 15.56 1.73 21.06
N ILE A 636 14.96 2.09 19.94
CA ILE A 636 14.70 1.22 18.80
C ILE A 636 15.45 1.76 17.59
N TYR A 637 16.39 0.99 17.05
CA TYR A 637 17.17 1.32 15.86
C TYR A 637 16.68 0.47 14.70
N GLY A 638 15.88 1.07 13.82
CA GLY A 638 15.18 0.37 12.76
C GLY A 638 13.76 0.86 12.61
N ASN A 639 13.15 0.50 11.48
CA ASN A 639 11.81 0.95 11.15
C ASN A 639 10.75 0.16 11.95
N VAL A 640 9.63 0.80 12.24
CA VAL A 640 8.50 0.22 12.97
C VAL A 640 7.23 0.30 12.12
N ILE A 641 6.61 -0.83 11.84
CA ILE A 641 5.45 -0.94 10.95
C ILE A 641 4.32 -1.67 11.68
N LEU A 642 3.19 -1.02 11.87
CA LEU A 642 2.10 -1.53 12.69
C LEU A 642 0.77 -1.53 11.93
N GLY A 643 0.09 -2.67 11.97
CA GLY A 643 -1.30 -2.81 11.54
C GLY A 643 -2.27 -2.11 12.50
N GLY A 644 -1.93 -2.05 13.79
CA GLY A 644 -2.63 -1.29 14.83
C GLY A 644 -1.93 0.03 15.19
N ILE A 645 -2.22 0.55 16.39
CA ILE A 645 -1.68 1.83 16.89
C ILE A 645 -0.37 1.65 17.67
N ILE A 646 0.32 2.76 17.96
CA ILE A 646 1.42 2.80 18.93
C ILE A 646 0.95 3.41 20.25
N ASN A 647 1.19 2.71 21.36
CA ASN A 647 0.87 3.13 22.71
C ASN A 647 2.19 3.37 23.47
N THR A 648 2.43 4.60 23.87
CA THR A 648 3.56 4.97 24.72
C THR A 648 3.09 5.23 26.14
N SER A 649 3.79 4.69 27.14
CA SER A 649 3.58 5.01 28.56
C SER A 649 4.92 5.22 29.26
N GLY A 650 4.93 5.86 30.43
CA GLY A 650 6.12 5.93 31.29
C GLY A 650 7.22 6.86 30.75
N ALA A 651 8.30 6.30 30.20
CA ALA A 651 9.45 7.03 29.66
C ALA A 651 9.43 7.13 28.13
N VAL A 652 10.21 8.07 27.57
CA VAL A 652 10.29 8.34 26.12
C VAL A 652 10.79 7.11 25.38
N THR A 653 10.03 6.65 24.39
CA THR A 653 10.52 5.68 23.42
C THR A 653 11.22 6.44 22.30
N ASN A 654 12.50 6.16 22.06
CA ASN A 654 13.28 6.75 20.97
C ASN A 654 13.35 5.76 19.81
N ILE A 655 12.97 6.18 18.61
CA ILE A 655 13.03 5.36 17.39
C ILE A 655 13.95 6.05 16.40
N LYS A 656 15.06 5.37 16.05
CA LYS A 656 15.98 5.73 14.99
C LYS A 656 15.58 4.99 13.71
N GLY A 657 14.48 5.41 13.12
CA GLY A 657 13.82 4.73 12.01
C GLY A 657 12.47 5.35 11.67
N GLY A 658 11.93 5.02 10.50
CA GLY A 658 10.59 5.42 10.11
C GLY A 658 9.52 4.65 10.89
N VAL A 659 8.35 5.26 11.07
CA VAL A 659 7.22 4.64 11.77
C VAL A 659 5.94 4.75 10.95
N SER A 660 5.23 3.63 10.81
CA SER A 660 3.91 3.56 10.18
C SER A 660 2.93 2.84 11.09
N THR A 661 1.73 3.41 11.29
CA THR A 661 0.71 2.84 12.18
C THR A 661 -0.68 2.84 11.56
N GLY A 662 -1.52 1.92 12.03
CA GLY A 662 -2.93 1.78 11.65
C GLY A 662 -3.15 1.16 10.28
N ALA A 663 -2.15 0.44 9.75
CA ALA A 663 -2.17 -0.06 8.38
C ALA A 663 -3.28 -1.12 8.12
N ASN A 664 -3.67 -1.87 9.15
CA ASN A 664 -4.77 -2.85 9.10
C ASN A 664 -6.07 -2.26 9.65
N THR A 665 -5.98 -1.54 10.77
CA THR A 665 -7.12 -0.88 11.40
C THR A 665 -6.78 0.57 11.69
N ALA A 666 -7.49 1.49 11.03
CA ALA A 666 -7.33 2.91 11.33
C ALA A 666 -7.74 3.18 12.78
N GLY A 667 -6.95 3.99 13.49
CA GLY A 667 -7.15 4.21 14.91
C GLY A 667 -6.64 5.57 15.38
N GLN A 668 -7.17 6.04 16.51
CA GLN A 668 -6.63 7.22 17.18
C GLN A 668 -5.37 6.82 17.95
N THR A 669 -4.24 7.41 17.59
CA THR A 669 -3.01 7.31 18.38
C THR A 669 -2.97 8.47 19.37
N ASN A 670 -2.80 8.15 20.66
CA ASN A 670 -2.62 9.14 21.72
C ASN A 670 -1.15 9.12 22.17
N ILE A 671 -0.45 10.22 21.96
CA ILE A 671 0.89 10.43 22.53
C ILE A 671 0.71 11.29 23.79
N SER A 672 0.94 10.67 24.94
CA SER A 672 0.73 11.24 26.27
C SER A 672 1.99 11.14 27.15
N GLN A 673 1.88 11.04 28.48
CA GLN A 673 3.03 10.89 29.39
C GLN A 673 3.87 9.66 29.01
N GLY A 674 5.16 9.88 28.79
CA GLY A 674 6.06 8.96 28.08
C GLY A 674 6.66 9.64 26.87
N GLY A 675 5.82 10.04 25.92
CA GLY A 675 6.28 10.65 24.68
C GLY A 675 6.97 9.68 23.72
N ILE A 676 7.27 10.18 22.53
CA ILE A 676 7.99 9.45 21.48
C ILE A 676 8.95 10.41 20.78
N ALA A 677 10.17 9.95 20.54
CA ALA A 677 11.13 10.69 19.74
C ALA A 677 11.48 9.89 18.50
N ILE A 678 11.17 10.44 17.34
CA ILE A 678 11.51 9.85 16.04
C ILE A 678 12.67 10.64 15.47
N ASP A 679 13.77 9.96 15.17
CA ASP A 679 14.93 10.59 14.56
C ASP A 679 15.34 9.81 13.33
N VAL A 680 15.15 10.46 12.17
CA VAL A 680 15.50 9.91 10.87
C VAL A 680 16.67 10.63 10.21
N SER A 681 17.34 11.53 10.96
CA SER A 681 18.43 12.37 10.43
C SER A 681 19.64 11.58 9.94
N SER A 682 19.88 10.40 10.53
CA SER A 682 21.01 9.53 10.23
C SER A 682 20.67 8.33 9.34
N LEU A 683 19.42 8.21 8.86
CA LEU A 683 19.05 7.09 7.99
C LEU A 683 19.69 7.20 6.61
N THR A 684 20.34 6.12 6.20
CA THR A 684 20.75 5.92 4.82
C THR A 684 19.55 5.56 3.93
N LYS A 685 19.68 5.74 2.62
CA LYS A 685 18.64 5.35 1.65
C LYS A 685 18.29 3.86 1.74
N ASP A 686 19.31 3.01 1.89
CA ASP A 686 19.13 1.56 2.03
C ASP A 686 18.34 1.22 3.30
N GLN A 687 18.63 1.89 4.41
CA GLN A 687 17.94 1.68 5.70
C GLN A 687 16.51 2.21 5.72
N ALA A 688 16.17 3.20 4.89
CA ALA A 688 14.81 3.70 4.74
C ALA A 688 13.92 2.76 3.91
N THR A 689 14.50 1.75 3.25
CA THR A 689 13.76 0.82 2.41
C THR A 689 13.19 -0.32 3.26
N THR A 690 11.86 -0.35 3.41
CA THR A 690 11.17 -1.27 4.33
C THR A 690 10.13 -2.15 3.64
N ASP A 691 10.19 -2.31 2.32
CA ASP A 691 9.22 -3.16 1.63
C ASP A 691 9.47 -4.62 2.00
N THR A 692 8.74 -5.07 3.02
CA THR A 692 8.84 -6.39 3.61
C THR A 692 7.64 -7.26 3.23
N THR A 693 6.72 -6.83 2.35
CA THR A 693 5.55 -7.67 2.02
C THR A 693 5.31 -7.75 0.51
N SER A 694 5.18 -8.96 -0.02
CA SER A 694 4.14 -9.26 -1.02
C SER A 694 2.79 -8.82 -0.40
N THR A 695 1.91 -7.97 -0.93
CA THR A 695 1.40 -7.77 -2.29
C THR A 695 0.66 -6.44 -2.36
N GLY A 696 0.85 -5.67 -3.43
CA GLY A 696 -0.03 -4.56 -3.85
C GLY A 696 0.71 -3.26 -4.17
N ALA A 697 1.15 -2.97 -5.40
CA ALA A 697 0.92 -3.63 -6.69
C ALA A 697 2.11 -4.48 -7.14
N THR A 698 2.22 -5.68 -6.59
CA THR A 698 2.83 -6.78 -7.33
C THR A 698 1.68 -7.44 -8.09
N SER A 699 1.72 -7.40 -9.43
CA SER A 699 1.14 -8.55 -10.13
C SER A 699 1.89 -9.73 -9.54
N ALA A 700 1.24 -10.64 -8.83
CA ALA A 700 1.90 -11.91 -8.51
C ALA A 700 2.47 -12.46 -9.81
N ALA A 701 3.60 -13.19 -9.74
CA ALA A 701 4.01 -13.98 -10.88
C ALA A 701 2.78 -14.78 -11.32
N SER A 702 2.22 -14.45 -12.48
CA SER A 702 0.93 -14.98 -12.90
C SER A 702 1.12 -15.59 -14.26
N THR A 703 0.86 -16.90 -14.30
CA THR A 703 0.82 -17.68 -15.53
C THR A 703 -0.65 -17.85 -15.91
N ASN A 704 -1.07 -17.13 -16.94
CA ASN A 704 -2.43 -17.23 -17.49
C ASN A 704 -2.42 -18.01 -18.79
N VAL A 705 -3.40 -18.89 -18.99
CA VAL A 705 -3.65 -19.52 -20.29
C VAL A 705 -4.30 -18.47 -21.19
N LEU A 706 -3.64 -18.08 -22.29
CA LEU A 706 -4.20 -17.13 -23.25
C LEU A 706 -5.19 -17.82 -24.18
N TRP A 707 -4.81 -18.99 -24.71
CA TRP A 707 -5.67 -19.80 -25.55
C TRP A 707 -5.17 -21.25 -25.57
N VAL A 708 -6.08 -22.15 -25.91
CA VAL A 708 -5.84 -23.58 -26.11
C VAL A 708 -6.44 -23.98 -27.45
N ARG A 709 -5.72 -24.79 -28.23
CA ARG A 709 -6.29 -25.46 -29.41
C ARG A 709 -5.92 -26.94 -29.41
N ALA A 710 -6.84 -27.79 -29.86
CA ALA A 710 -6.50 -29.18 -30.19
C ALA A 710 -5.64 -29.21 -31.46
N LEU A 711 -4.67 -30.12 -31.50
CA LEU A 711 -3.82 -30.38 -32.67
C LEU A 711 -4.26 -31.62 -33.45
#